data_AF-A0A535JPV1-F1
#
_entry.id   AF-A0A535JPV1-F1
#
_cell.length_a   1.000
_cell.length_b   1.000
_cell.length_c   1.000
_cell.angle_alpha   90.00
_cell.angle_beta   90.00
_cell.angle_gamma   90.00
#
_symmetry.space_group_name_H-M   'P 1'
#
loop_
_entity.id
_entity.type
_entity.pdbx_description
1 polymer ?
#
loop_
_entity_poly.entity_id
_entity_poly.type
_entity_poly.pdbx_seq_one_letter_code
_entity_poly.pdbx_strand_id
1 'polypeptide(L)'
;MARFAQRGQAIVLIALMLVVLFGFLGLALDSGRAYLDRRDLQASVDAAALSAAYKYMNTSDYAQSEQAAAALYSNNERLYTAPSCAGLGTLAATCMFGDPSGHVLTLAVADHSIAGTSFTATGSHSIPVAIMQVLGATPTIRVSATATAVARHAGTGPAGIQTLSPNGCGGNGSFSLRITGTENTTMVGDVWSNGSIVQNGSATATVTGNVVDICPTIPPPISGITITPGSGVATNGWTMPDPGFGAPPTNAASQSWNASDYNVVRSAGTYSADPHLTGSTGCYFLAGGVYTFQSGLTLNGGLVANELRPPDEPALTATTAPMSGTISAIPVKALSVAVPGSTTVTVSSQAFTATSAGAASGATSVPVTTQAVSGTIPTGSTVTTTARAANQFWDANGVGCGGSFQPYPWGADAGNPQIAAATYGVEVTATRWEAYGVPSCGGPSPTCFLRESAPSMCRLVDIGANQFLRVWVSNVPGAMAYNVYISDGSCTGPFGLVGAINNTSTEANRTVSACAPSLARNQAPPNSFGNCQLGASGPHNFNGSNFAPDYSMNPPDGEAPPVGPAPLPNSDPGPLTAAPPAGDAANENYCVNSAGTRVACPATVTAGYITPGAIVFAIPGGGSCTPGALSMSGGGDVYIFSGQQYRHLLLYEPGPEQAPPPNTCANSVAGHGVTSLLGIFYMPAASVTITGSSGYLSTIAGGVICWTATINGNGSVSIVGDPSLGTWPPAVHLTQ
;
A
#
# COMPACT_ATOMS: atom_id res chain seq x y z
N MET A 1 -90.79 31.29 25.78
CA MET A 1 -90.26 29.99 26.25
C MET A 1 -88.74 30.08 26.27
N ALA A 2 -88.14 29.93 27.44
CA ALA A 2 -86.75 30.26 27.72
C ALA A 2 -85.76 29.18 27.23
N ARG A 3 -84.70 29.61 26.54
CA ARG A 3 -83.51 28.83 26.17
C ARG A 3 -82.51 28.84 27.34
N PHE A 4 -82.38 27.78 28.14
CA PHE A 4 -81.17 27.54 28.97
C PHE A 4 -81.07 26.07 29.41
N ALA A 5 -80.41 25.21 28.61
CA ALA A 5 -79.99 23.86 29.05
C ALA A 5 -78.83 23.30 28.19
N GLN A 6 -77.76 24.07 27.97
CA GLN A 6 -76.52 23.58 27.29
C GLN A 6 -75.22 24.13 27.89
N ARG A 7 -75.21 24.61 29.15
CA ARG A 7 -74.00 25.18 29.79
C ARG A 7 -73.22 24.22 30.71
N GLY A 8 -73.73 22.99 30.95
CA GLY A 8 -73.09 22.01 31.84
C GLY A 8 -72.23 20.93 31.17
N GLN A 9 -72.43 20.61 29.88
CA GLN A 9 -71.63 19.59 29.18
C GLN A 9 -70.25 20.09 28.73
N ALA A 10 -70.14 21.39 28.45
CA ALA A 10 -68.88 21.98 27.98
C ALA A 10 -67.74 21.82 29.01
N ILE A 11 -68.03 21.96 30.31
CA ILE A 11 -67.01 21.82 31.36
C ILE A 11 -66.49 20.38 31.48
N VAL A 12 -67.35 19.38 31.24
CA VAL A 12 -66.98 17.95 31.27
C VAL A 12 -66.12 17.58 30.06
N LEU A 13 -66.49 18.08 28.87
CA LEU A 13 -65.69 17.88 27.65
C LEU A 13 -64.32 18.59 27.73
N ILE A 14 -64.28 19.81 28.26
CA ILE A 14 -63.02 20.52 28.50
C ILE A 14 -62.15 19.75 29.48
N ALA A 15 -62.71 19.27 30.60
CA ALA A 15 -61.96 18.47 31.58
C ALA A 15 -61.36 17.20 30.95
N LEU A 16 -62.12 16.47 30.12
CA LEU A 16 -61.62 15.29 29.42
C LEU A 16 -60.53 15.64 28.38
N MET A 17 -60.71 16.71 27.60
CA MET A 17 -59.70 17.16 26.64
C MET A 17 -58.41 17.62 27.32
N LEU A 18 -58.51 18.24 28.49
CA LEU A 18 -57.38 18.74 29.26
C LEU A 18 -56.52 17.58 29.77
N VAL A 19 -57.13 16.47 30.22
CA VAL A 19 -56.42 15.24 30.60
C VAL A 19 -55.68 14.65 29.40
N VAL A 20 -56.31 14.60 28.22
CA VAL A 20 -55.68 14.10 26.99
C VAL A 20 -54.50 14.99 26.57
N LEU A 21 -54.64 16.32 26.64
CA LEU A 21 -53.56 17.27 26.34
C LEU A 21 -52.38 17.14 27.31
N PHE A 22 -52.65 16.96 28.61
CA PHE A 22 -51.61 16.67 29.59
C PHE A 22 -50.94 15.31 29.37
N GLY A 23 -51.68 14.33 28.85
CA GLY A 23 -51.12 13.06 28.38
C GLY A 23 -50.12 13.23 27.25
N PHE A 24 -50.48 14.00 26.21
CA PHE A 24 -49.56 14.29 25.12
C PHE A 24 -48.35 15.13 25.54
N LEU A 25 -48.56 16.12 26.42
CA LEU A 25 -47.49 16.94 26.97
C LEU A 25 -46.52 16.09 27.80
N GLY A 26 -47.03 15.21 28.64
CA GLY A 26 -46.21 14.32 29.45
C GLY A 26 -45.43 13.34 28.60
N LEU A 27 -46.07 12.73 27.60
CA LEU A 27 -45.37 11.89 26.63
C LEU A 27 -44.23 12.66 25.92
N ALA A 28 -44.50 13.88 25.43
CA ALA A 28 -43.51 14.67 24.70
C ALA A 28 -42.30 15.06 25.56
N LEU A 29 -42.52 15.51 26.80
CA LEU A 29 -41.43 15.93 27.68
C LEU A 29 -40.66 14.76 28.26
N ASP A 30 -41.36 13.72 28.73
CA ASP A 30 -40.71 12.55 29.34
C ASP A 30 -39.95 11.73 28.27
N SER A 31 -40.50 11.57 27.06
CA SER A 31 -39.78 10.92 25.95
C SER A 31 -38.61 11.75 25.43
N GLY A 32 -38.74 13.08 25.36
CA GLY A 32 -37.67 13.97 24.92
C GLY A 32 -36.46 13.92 25.87
N ARG A 33 -36.70 13.89 27.18
CA ARG A 33 -35.64 13.72 28.19
C ARG A 33 -35.01 12.33 28.10
N ALA A 34 -35.82 11.28 28.01
CA ALA A 34 -35.32 9.91 27.85
C ALA A 34 -34.49 9.71 26.58
N TYR A 35 -34.83 10.38 25.48
CA TYR A 35 -34.10 10.30 24.22
C TYR A 35 -32.71 10.96 24.31
N LEU A 36 -32.63 12.17 24.88
CA LEU A 36 -31.35 12.86 25.08
C LEU A 36 -30.42 12.08 26.00
N ASP A 37 -30.98 11.59 27.10
CA ASP A 37 -30.29 10.78 28.11
C ASP A 37 -29.80 9.45 27.52
N ARG A 38 -30.61 8.76 26.70
CA ARG A 38 -30.16 7.59 25.92
C ARG A 38 -28.98 7.91 25.00
N ARG A 39 -28.96 9.08 24.37
CA ARG A 39 -27.87 9.48 23.45
C ARG A 39 -26.57 9.72 24.21
N ASP A 40 -26.64 10.39 25.35
CA ASP A 40 -25.47 10.66 26.19
C ASP A 40 -24.95 9.34 26.81
N LEU A 41 -25.87 8.45 27.24
CA LEU A 41 -25.54 7.10 27.70
C LEU A 41 -24.91 6.23 26.60
N GLN A 42 -25.36 6.36 25.35
CA GLN A 42 -24.73 5.65 24.22
C GLN A 42 -23.28 6.11 24.03
N ALA A 43 -23.02 7.41 24.07
CA ALA A 43 -21.66 7.95 23.96
C ALA A 43 -20.75 7.51 25.11
N SER A 44 -21.28 7.33 26.32
CA SER A 44 -20.50 6.85 27.47
C SER A 44 -20.16 5.37 27.39
N VAL A 45 -21.09 4.51 26.95
CA VAL A 45 -20.81 3.07 26.76
C VAL A 45 -19.89 2.81 25.57
N ASP A 46 -20.00 3.62 24.50
CA ASP A 46 -19.09 3.57 23.36
C ASP A 46 -17.65 3.86 23.82
N ALA A 47 -17.46 4.93 24.59
CA ALA A 47 -16.16 5.27 25.16
C ALA A 47 -15.64 4.17 26.11
N ALA A 48 -16.52 3.61 26.96
CA ALA A 48 -16.17 2.56 27.91
C ALA A 48 -15.65 1.30 27.20
N ALA A 49 -16.42 0.77 26.24
CA ALA A 49 -16.00 -0.37 25.43
C ALA A 49 -14.68 -0.06 24.71
N LEU A 50 -14.55 1.15 24.15
CA LEU A 50 -13.36 1.53 23.40
C LEU A 50 -12.10 1.52 24.27
N SER A 51 -12.20 2.07 25.49
CA SER A 51 -11.08 2.14 26.44
C SER A 51 -10.65 0.77 26.97
N ALA A 52 -11.61 -0.15 27.14
CA ALA A 52 -11.33 -1.52 27.57
C ALA A 52 -10.43 -2.21 26.54
N ALA A 53 -10.85 -2.17 25.27
CA ALA A 53 -10.13 -2.75 24.16
C ALA A 53 -8.74 -2.13 23.99
N TYR A 54 -8.63 -0.79 24.05
CA TYR A 54 -7.35 -0.10 23.97
C TYR A 54 -6.37 -0.49 25.09
N LYS A 55 -6.87 -0.62 26.32
CA LYS A 55 -6.04 -1.05 27.45
C LYS A 55 -5.61 -2.50 27.34
N TYR A 56 -6.48 -3.37 26.85
CA TYR A 56 -6.16 -4.76 26.62
C TYR A 56 -5.01 -4.91 25.62
N MET A 57 -5.00 -4.12 24.55
CA MET A 57 -3.90 -4.19 23.58
C MET A 57 -2.53 -3.80 24.13
N ASN A 58 -2.50 -2.89 25.10
CA ASN A 58 -1.25 -2.41 25.68
C ASN A 58 -0.75 -3.28 26.84
N THR A 59 -1.65 -4.01 27.51
CA THR A 59 -1.34 -4.69 28.77
C THR A 59 -1.60 -6.20 28.74
N SER A 60 -2.43 -6.66 27.80
CA SER A 60 -3.00 -8.02 27.73
C SER A 60 -3.66 -8.47 29.04
N ASP A 61 -4.16 -7.52 29.84
CA ASP A 61 -4.74 -7.75 31.16
C ASP A 61 -6.24 -7.37 31.15
N TYR A 62 -7.11 -8.37 31.35
CA TYR A 62 -8.56 -8.19 31.43
C TYR A 62 -8.99 -7.27 32.58
N ALA A 63 -8.40 -7.41 33.76
CA ALA A 63 -8.81 -6.65 34.93
C ALA A 63 -8.49 -5.16 34.77
N GLN A 64 -7.32 -4.82 34.22
CA GLN A 64 -6.97 -3.43 33.91
C GLN A 64 -7.85 -2.83 32.82
N SER A 65 -8.27 -3.64 31.86
CA SER A 65 -9.13 -3.23 30.74
C SER A 65 -10.54 -2.89 31.23
N GLU A 66 -11.14 -3.76 32.04
CA GLU A 66 -12.46 -3.54 32.63
C GLU A 66 -12.46 -2.37 33.64
N GLN A 67 -11.38 -2.19 34.40
CA GLN A 67 -11.21 -1.04 35.30
C GLN A 67 -11.16 0.29 34.53
N ALA A 68 -10.45 0.33 33.40
CA ALA A 68 -10.40 1.53 32.56
C ALA A 68 -11.76 1.86 31.94
N ALA A 69 -12.52 0.83 31.52
CA ALA A 69 -13.88 0.98 31.04
C ALA A 69 -14.80 1.60 32.09
N ALA A 70 -14.77 1.07 33.32
CA ALA A 70 -15.55 1.57 34.43
C ALA A 70 -15.19 3.03 34.80
N ALA A 71 -13.90 3.36 34.81
CA ALA A 71 -13.42 4.71 35.11
C ALA A 71 -13.80 5.73 34.01
N LEU A 72 -13.74 5.36 32.74
CA LEU A 72 -14.12 6.27 31.65
C LEU A 72 -15.64 6.46 31.61
N TYR A 73 -16.42 5.39 31.81
CA TYR A 73 -17.87 5.46 31.94
C TYR A 73 -18.28 6.41 33.08
N SER A 74 -17.69 6.26 34.28
CA SER A 74 -18.02 7.12 35.42
C SER A 74 -17.70 8.59 35.17
N ASN A 75 -16.60 8.89 34.48
CA ASN A 75 -16.23 10.26 34.12
C ASN A 75 -17.23 10.87 33.13
N ASN A 76 -17.65 10.13 32.11
CA ASN A 76 -18.59 10.60 31.10
C ASN A 76 -20.00 10.83 31.68
N GLU A 77 -20.47 9.91 32.52
CA GLU A 77 -21.74 10.05 33.25
C GLU A 77 -21.64 10.99 34.47
N ARG A 78 -20.46 11.54 34.77
CA ARG A 78 -20.18 12.43 35.90
C ARG A 78 -20.56 11.83 37.26
N LEU A 79 -20.30 10.54 37.41
CA LEU A 79 -20.49 9.76 38.63
C LEU A 79 -19.23 9.93 39.49
N TYR A 80 -19.26 10.88 40.44
CA TYR A 80 -18.14 11.19 41.33
C TYR A 80 -18.00 10.21 42.52
N THR A 81 -18.54 9.00 42.38
CA THR A 81 -18.47 7.92 43.36
C THR A 81 -17.62 6.78 42.82
N ALA A 82 -16.84 6.14 43.70
CA ALA A 82 -16.03 5.00 43.31
C ALA A 82 -16.93 3.80 42.94
N PRO A 83 -16.78 3.19 41.76
CA PRO A 83 -17.55 2.01 41.40
C PRO A 83 -17.21 0.82 42.30
N SER A 84 -18.24 0.08 42.73
CA SER A 84 -18.07 -1.27 43.25
C SER A 84 -18.23 -2.26 42.10
N CYS A 85 -17.12 -2.77 41.57
CA CYS A 85 -17.11 -3.76 40.50
C CYS A 85 -16.92 -5.18 41.07
N ALA A 86 -17.79 -6.10 40.70
CA ALA A 86 -17.66 -7.53 40.97
C ALA A 86 -17.29 -8.27 39.67
N GLY A 87 -16.38 -9.24 39.74
CA GLY A 87 -16.02 -10.09 38.58
C GLY A 87 -14.89 -9.55 37.69
N LEU A 88 -14.16 -8.52 38.12
CA LEU A 88 -13.00 -8.02 37.36
C LEU A 88 -11.97 -9.14 37.08
N GLY A 89 -11.51 -9.24 35.84
CA GLY A 89 -10.58 -10.25 35.35
C GLY A 89 -11.21 -11.63 35.11
N THR A 90 -12.51 -11.80 35.34
CA THR A 90 -13.21 -13.09 35.17
C THR A 90 -14.02 -13.19 33.88
N LEU A 91 -13.77 -12.27 32.94
CA LEU A 91 -14.45 -12.12 31.64
C LEU A 91 -15.91 -11.65 31.73
N ALA A 92 -16.42 -11.38 32.93
CA ALA A 92 -17.69 -10.72 33.14
C ALA A 92 -17.62 -9.90 34.43
N ALA A 93 -17.79 -8.58 34.32
CA ALA A 93 -17.76 -7.69 35.45
C ALA A 93 -19.02 -6.82 35.51
N THR A 94 -19.55 -6.61 36.71
CA THR A 94 -20.68 -5.69 36.94
C THR A 94 -20.24 -4.62 37.92
N CYS A 95 -20.31 -3.36 37.49
CA CYS A 95 -19.95 -2.18 38.27
C CYS A 95 -21.21 -1.40 38.65
N MET A 96 -21.37 -1.14 39.94
CA MET A 96 -22.44 -0.30 40.49
C MET A 96 -21.84 0.98 41.08
N PHE A 97 -22.49 2.12 40.86
CA PHE A 97 -21.96 3.44 41.24
C PHE A 97 -22.62 4.04 42.50
N GLY A 98 -23.67 3.39 43.02
CA GLY A 98 -24.32 3.77 44.29
C GLY A 98 -25.00 5.14 44.27
N ASP A 99 -25.30 5.66 43.09
CA ASP A 99 -26.00 6.93 42.89
C ASP A 99 -27.53 6.76 42.98
N PRO A 100 -28.30 7.86 43.15
CA PRO A 100 -29.76 7.81 43.28
C PRO A 100 -30.52 7.32 42.03
N SER A 101 -29.92 7.45 40.84
CA SER A 101 -30.49 7.00 39.56
C SER A 101 -30.21 5.52 39.29
N GLY A 102 -29.34 4.90 40.09
CA GLY A 102 -29.02 3.48 40.04
C GLY A 102 -28.25 3.11 38.78
N HIS A 103 -27.19 3.84 38.44
CA HIS A 103 -26.32 3.48 37.32
C HIS A 103 -25.65 2.13 37.55
N VAL A 104 -25.76 1.28 36.53
CA VAL A 104 -25.10 -0.02 36.46
C VAL A 104 -24.41 -0.13 35.10
N LEU A 105 -23.13 -0.48 35.14
CA LEU A 105 -22.34 -0.87 33.97
C LEU A 105 -22.05 -2.36 34.04
N THR A 106 -22.48 -3.11 33.04
CA THR A 106 -22.11 -4.51 32.87
C THR A 106 -21.10 -4.60 31.73
N LEU A 107 -19.98 -5.26 32.01
CA LEU A 107 -18.90 -5.56 31.07
C LEU A 107 -18.90 -7.06 30.83
N ALA A 108 -18.97 -7.46 29.57
CA ALA A 108 -18.78 -8.85 29.16
C ALA A 108 -17.57 -8.91 28.21
N VAL A 109 -16.63 -9.78 28.53
CA VAL A 109 -15.46 -10.06 27.70
C VAL A 109 -15.63 -11.45 27.10
N ALA A 110 -15.44 -11.56 25.79
CA ALA A 110 -15.28 -12.85 25.15
C ALA A 110 -13.86 -12.96 24.62
N ASP A 111 -13.11 -13.91 25.17
CA ASP A 111 -11.78 -14.28 24.68
C ASP A 111 -11.95 -15.24 23.50
N HIS A 112 -11.58 -14.77 22.31
CA HIS A 112 -11.63 -15.56 21.09
C HIS A 112 -10.24 -16.11 20.72
N SER A 113 -9.30 -16.23 21.67
CA SER A 113 -7.93 -16.72 21.44
C SER A 113 -7.16 -15.78 20.49
N ILE A 114 -6.47 -16.33 19.48
CA ILE A 114 -5.77 -15.58 18.44
C ILE A 114 -6.69 -14.67 17.62
N ALA A 115 -8.01 -14.89 17.72
CA ALA A 115 -9.02 -14.07 17.09
C ALA A 115 -9.33 -12.77 17.87
N GLY A 116 -8.57 -12.47 18.92
CA GLY A 116 -8.72 -11.25 19.72
C GLY A 116 -9.80 -11.37 20.79
N THR A 117 -10.15 -10.25 21.40
CA THR A 117 -11.05 -10.19 22.56
C THR A 117 -12.10 -9.11 22.35
N SER A 118 -13.37 -9.45 22.49
CA SER A 118 -14.46 -8.47 22.41
C SER A 118 -14.89 -8.02 23.80
N PHE A 119 -15.03 -6.72 23.98
CA PHE A 119 -15.50 -6.04 25.19
C PHE A 119 -16.87 -5.43 24.91
N THR A 120 -17.93 -6.02 25.47
CA THR A 120 -19.28 -5.49 25.42
C THR A 120 -19.56 -4.71 26.70
N ALA A 121 -19.87 -3.42 26.57
CA ALA A 121 -20.27 -2.54 27.66
C ALA A 121 -21.77 -2.24 27.55
N THR A 122 -22.51 -2.53 28.62
CA THR A 122 -23.95 -2.22 28.73
C THR A 122 -24.18 -1.32 29.93
N GLY A 123 -24.57 -0.07 29.68
CA GLY A 123 -24.94 0.91 30.69
C GLY A 123 -26.45 0.95 30.87
N SER A 124 -26.93 1.05 32.11
CA SER A 124 -28.34 1.28 32.40
C SER A 124 -28.56 2.10 33.67
N HIS A 125 -29.62 2.91 33.67
CA HIS A 125 -30.09 3.66 34.86
C HIS A 125 -31.58 3.98 34.73
N SER A 126 -32.16 4.58 35.77
CA SER A 126 -33.55 5.02 35.79
C SER A 126 -33.67 6.53 35.92
N ILE A 127 -34.49 7.14 35.07
CA ILE A 127 -34.82 8.56 35.10
C ILE A 127 -36.25 8.77 35.61
N PRO A 128 -36.49 9.76 36.51
CA PRO A 128 -37.82 10.07 36.99
C PRO A 128 -38.65 10.73 35.88
N VAL A 129 -39.88 10.26 35.70
CA VAL A 129 -40.88 10.92 34.83
C VAL A 129 -41.46 12.15 35.52
N ALA A 130 -41.64 13.25 34.79
CA ALA A 130 -42.07 14.52 35.34
C ALA A 130 -43.60 14.65 35.32
N ILE A 131 -44.26 14.31 34.21
CA ILE A 131 -45.69 14.60 34.00
C ILE A 131 -46.51 13.32 33.92
N MET A 132 -45.96 12.24 33.36
CA MET A 132 -46.65 10.95 33.25
C MET A 132 -47.01 10.33 34.61
N GLN A 133 -46.33 10.70 35.70
CA GLN A 133 -46.70 10.27 37.06
C GLN A 133 -48.10 10.69 37.47
N VAL A 134 -48.55 11.88 37.04
CA VAL A 134 -49.87 12.44 37.36
C VAL A 134 -51.00 11.61 36.72
N LEU A 135 -50.69 10.88 35.66
CA LEU A 135 -51.61 10.01 34.92
C LEU A 135 -51.51 8.54 35.36
N GLY A 136 -50.83 8.25 36.47
CA GLY A 136 -50.71 6.90 37.03
C GLY A 136 -49.65 6.02 36.34
N ALA A 137 -48.75 6.60 35.53
CA ALA A 137 -47.61 5.86 34.98
C ALA A 137 -46.58 5.54 36.07
N THR A 138 -45.70 4.57 35.79
CA THR A 138 -44.58 4.23 36.66
C THR A 138 -43.72 5.46 36.95
N PRO A 139 -43.20 5.62 38.18
CA PRO A 139 -42.47 6.83 38.59
C PRO A 139 -41.14 7.04 37.87
N THR A 140 -40.63 6.02 37.19
CA THR A 140 -39.35 6.06 36.47
C THR A 140 -39.46 5.36 35.11
N ILE A 141 -38.58 5.76 34.18
CA ILE A 141 -38.30 5.06 32.91
C ILE A 141 -36.87 4.54 32.98
N ARG A 142 -36.67 3.28 32.54
CA ARG A 142 -35.33 2.69 32.45
C ARG A 142 -34.73 2.98 31.07
N VAL A 143 -33.52 3.51 31.05
CA VAL A 143 -32.74 3.73 29.82
C VAL A 143 -31.56 2.77 29.83
N SER A 144 -31.25 2.20 28.67
CA SER A 144 -30.10 1.31 28.49
C SER A 144 -29.47 1.48 27.12
N ALA A 145 -28.15 1.35 27.08
CA ALA A 145 -27.33 1.41 25.88
C ALA A 145 -26.29 0.29 25.93
N THR A 146 -25.93 -0.26 24.78
CA THR A 146 -24.90 -1.29 24.65
C THR A 146 -23.94 -0.90 23.53
N ALA A 147 -22.66 -1.16 23.74
CA ALA A 147 -21.62 -1.02 22.74
C ALA A 147 -20.66 -2.20 22.83
N THR A 148 -20.15 -2.68 21.71
CA THR A 148 -19.10 -3.71 21.70
C THR A 148 -17.87 -3.19 20.99
N ALA A 149 -16.71 -3.37 21.61
CA ALA A 149 -15.41 -3.04 21.06
C ALA A 149 -14.54 -4.27 20.94
N VAL A 150 -13.83 -4.44 19.84
CA VAL A 150 -12.95 -5.61 19.64
C VAL A 150 -11.49 -5.18 19.69
N ALA A 151 -10.69 -5.94 20.44
CA ALA A 151 -9.27 -5.71 20.67
C ALA A 151 -8.44 -6.91 20.21
N ARG A 152 -7.17 -6.67 19.87
CA ARG A 152 -6.24 -7.70 19.43
C ARG A 152 -5.43 -8.27 20.60
N HIS A 153 -5.05 -9.55 20.52
CA HIS A 153 -4.04 -10.13 21.41
C HIS A 153 -2.62 -9.72 20.99
N ALA A 154 -1.76 -9.40 21.95
CA ALA A 154 -0.36 -9.04 21.70
C ALA A 154 0.41 -10.23 21.09
N GLY A 155 1.10 -10.03 19.96
CA GLY A 155 1.90 -11.07 19.29
C GLY A 155 1.24 -11.82 18.15
N THR A 156 0.00 -11.48 17.75
CA THR A 156 -0.59 -11.96 16.48
C THR A 156 0.01 -11.19 15.28
N GLY A 157 0.04 -11.80 14.08
CA GLY A 157 0.52 -11.19 12.83
C GLY A 157 -0.62 -10.54 12.02
N PRO A 158 -0.37 -9.52 11.17
CA PRO A 158 -1.42 -8.91 10.34
C PRO A 158 -2.09 -9.99 9.49
N ALA A 159 -3.38 -9.85 9.19
CA ALA A 159 -4.01 -10.76 8.24
C ALA A 159 -3.47 -10.49 6.83
N GLY A 160 -2.82 -11.48 6.21
CA GLY A 160 -2.48 -11.46 4.79
C GLY A 160 -3.74 -11.62 3.93
N ILE A 161 -4.73 -12.37 4.42
CA ILE A 161 -6.06 -12.49 3.80
C ILE A 161 -7.13 -12.46 4.88
N GLN A 162 -8.19 -11.69 4.65
CA GLN A 162 -9.40 -11.63 5.44
C GLN A 162 -10.62 -11.71 4.53
N THR A 163 -11.41 -12.77 4.65
CA THR A 163 -12.69 -12.91 3.95
C THR A 163 -13.86 -12.67 4.90
N LEU A 164 -14.82 -11.84 4.50
CA LEU A 164 -15.92 -11.38 5.33
C LEU A 164 -17.20 -12.22 5.21
N SER A 165 -17.31 -13.03 4.15
CA SER A 165 -18.51 -13.84 3.92
C SER A 165 -18.66 -14.97 4.94
N PRO A 166 -19.86 -15.19 5.50
CA PRO A 166 -20.17 -16.35 6.36
C PRO A 166 -20.45 -17.64 5.57
N ASN A 167 -20.22 -17.64 4.25
CA ASN A 167 -20.56 -18.75 3.38
C ASN A 167 -19.81 -20.03 3.74
N GLY A 168 -20.51 -21.16 3.59
CA GLY A 168 -19.94 -22.50 3.79
C GLY A 168 -20.09 -23.06 5.21
N CYS A 169 -20.52 -22.24 6.17
CA CYS A 169 -20.95 -22.72 7.48
C CYS A 169 -22.18 -23.64 7.34
N GLY A 170 -22.15 -24.81 7.98
CA GLY A 170 -23.24 -25.79 7.92
C GLY A 170 -23.22 -26.77 6.73
N GLY A 171 -22.16 -26.78 5.92
CA GLY A 171 -21.96 -27.83 4.89
C GLY A 171 -22.63 -27.59 3.53
N ASN A 172 -23.05 -26.36 3.23
CA ASN A 172 -23.80 -26.00 2.01
C ASN A 172 -22.96 -25.91 0.72
N GLY A 173 -21.75 -26.50 0.66
CA GLY A 173 -20.89 -26.51 -0.54
C GLY A 173 -20.38 -25.14 -1.02
N SER A 174 -20.71 -24.06 -0.31
CA SER A 174 -20.20 -22.69 -0.52
C SER A 174 -18.93 -22.46 0.30
N PHE A 175 -18.24 -21.35 0.06
CA PHE A 175 -16.97 -21.03 0.71
C PHE A 175 -16.82 -19.53 0.92
N SER A 176 -15.95 -19.18 1.87
CA SER A 176 -15.49 -17.80 2.07
C SER A 176 -14.09 -17.62 1.48
N LEU A 177 -13.20 -18.57 1.74
CA LEU A 177 -11.90 -18.70 1.08
C LEU A 177 -11.79 -20.05 0.37
N ARG A 178 -11.40 -20.03 -0.91
CA ARG A 178 -11.12 -21.25 -1.68
C ARG A 178 -9.71 -21.25 -2.23
N ILE A 179 -9.02 -22.37 -2.07
CA ILE A 179 -7.72 -22.65 -2.71
C ILE A 179 -7.93 -23.81 -3.68
N THR A 180 -7.65 -23.62 -4.97
CA THR A 180 -7.99 -24.60 -6.00
C THR A 180 -6.95 -24.68 -7.11
N GLY A 181 -7.00 -25.76 -7.91
CA GLY A 181 -6.10 -25.98 -9.04
C GLY A 181 -4.88 -26.81 -8.66
N THR A 182 -3.69 -26.39 -9.10
CA THR A 182 -2.40 -27.04 -8.81
C THR A 182 -1.38 -26.06 -8.20
N GLU A 183 -1.87 -24.92 -7.71
CA GLU A 183 -1.09 -23.81 -7.19
C GLU A 183 -0.31 -24.16 -5.91
N ASN A 184 0.89 -23.57 -5.73
CA ASN A 184 1.58 -23.54 -4.43
C ASN A 184 1.69 -22.09 -3.95
N THR A 185 0.82 -21.70 -3.02
CA THR A 185 0.73 -20.32 -2.53
C THR A 185 1.52 -20.14 -1.23
N THR A 186 2.23 -19.03 -1.10
CA THR A 186 2.82 -18.60 0.17
C THR A 186 2.03 -17.42 0.72
N MET A 187 1.63 -17.50 1.98
CA MET A 187 0.92 -16.43 2.70
C MET A 187 1.75 -16.00 3.89
N VAL A 188 2.13 -14.72 3.90
CA VAL A 188 2.81 -14.10 5.02
C VAL A 188 1.81 -13.34 5.88
N GLY A 189 1.78 -13.63 7.17
CA GLY A 189 0.74 -13.16 8.09
C GLY A 189 -0.37 -14.17 8.33
N ASP A 190 -1.40 -13.73 9.06
CA ASP A 190 -2.56 -14.52 9.45
C ASP A 190 -3.55 -14.68 8.27
N VAL A 191 -4.29 -15.77 8.25
CA VAL A 191 -5.39 -16.02 7.31
C VAL A 191 -6.68 -16.06 8.11
N TRP A 192 -7.62 -15.20 7.76
CA TRP A 192 -8.92 -15.11 8.42
C TRP A 192 -10.06 -15.36 7.45
N SER A 193 -10.97 -16.24 7.82
CA SER A 193 -12.17 -16.54 7.04
C SER A 193 -13.41 -16.52 7.91
N ASN A 194 -14.35 -15.62 7.60
CA ASN A 194 -15.65 -15.58 8.27
C ASN A 194 -16.58 -16.75 7.91
N GLY A 195 -16.20 -17.54 6.91
CA GLY A 195 -16.91 -18.73 6.50
C GLY A 195 -15.92 -19.87 6.30
N SER A 196 -16.29 -20.90 5.53
CA SER A 196 -15.44 -22.07 5.39
C SER A 196 -14.22 -21.78 4.51
N ILE A 197 -13.09 -22.33 4.90
CA ILE A 197 -11.90 -22.46 4.06
C ILE A 197 -11.97 -23.82 3.36
N VAL A 198 -11.98 -23.81 2.03
CA VAL A 198 -12.04 -25.05 1.23
C VAL A 198 -10.83 -25.18 0.32
N GLN A 199 -10.36 -26.41 0.17
CA GLN A 199 -9.31 -26.77 -0.77
C GLN A 199 -9.84 -27.80 -1.77
N ASN A 200 -9.59 -27.56 -3.06
CA ASN A 200 -9.95 -28.47 -4.15
C ASN A 200 -8.74 -28.74 -5.06
N GLY A 201 -8.67 -29.94 -5.64
CA GLY A 201 -7.58 -30.33 -6.53
C GLY A 201 -6.29 -30.65 -5.77
N SER A 202 -5.14 -30.31 -6.34
CA SER A 202 -3.80 -30.56 -5.75
C SER A 202 -3.13 -29.29 -5.23
N ALA A 203 -3.86 -28.18 -5.13
CA ALA A 203 -3.33 -26.92 -4.64
C ALA A 203 -2.93 -27.01 -3.16
N THR A 204 -1.82 -26.37 -2.81
CA THR A 204 -1.31 -26.28 -1.44
C THR A 204 -1.01 -24.83 -1.08
N ALA A 205 -1.09 -24.49 0.20
CA ALA A 205 -0.68 -23.19 0.72
C ALA A 205 0.19 -23.33 1.96
N THR A 206 1.22 -22.49 2.06
CA THR A 206 2.06 -22.36 3.25
C THR A 206 1.77 -21.02 3.91
N VAL A 207 1.44 -21.02 5.20
CA VAL A 207 1.10 -19.82 5.98
C VAL A 207 2.16 -19.60 7.05
N THR A 208 2.67 -18.37 7.20
CA THR A 208 3.64 -18.01 8.27
C THR A 208 2.99 -17.35 9.49
N GLY A 209 1.67 -17.17 9.50
CA GLY A 209 0.88 -16.78 10.67
C GLY A 209 -0.17 -17.83 11.05
N ASN A 210 -1.21 -17.36 11.73
CA ASN A 210 -2.34 -18.16 12.16
C ASN A 210 -3.34 -18.43 11.02
N VAL A 211 -4.17 -19.46 11.17
CA VAL A 211 -5.28 -19.72 10.24
C VAL A 211 -6.58 -19.84 11.04
N VAL A 212 -7.56 -19.01 10.69
CA VAL A 212 -8.83 -18.88 11.40
C VAL A 212 -9.99 -19.16 10.45
N ASP A 213 -10.82 -20.15 10.80
CA ASP A 213 -12.08 -20.50 10.12
C ASP A 213 -13.19 -20.56 11.18
N ILE A 214 -14.36 -19.98 10.93
CA ILE A 214 -15.49 -19.92 11.88
C ILE A 214 -16.38 -21.17 11.81
N CYS A 215 -16.41 -21.85 10.67
CA CYS A 215 -17.40 -22.89 10.39
C CYS A 215 -17.16 -24.28 11.01
N PRO A 216 -15.94 -24.71 11.40
CA PRO A 216 -15.73 -26.03 12.00
C PRO A 216 -15.85 -26.02 13.53
N THR A 217 -16.41 -27.09 14.11
CA THR A 217 -16.38 -27.31 15.56
C THR A 217 -15.10 -28.06 15.92
N ILE A 218 -14.22 -27.42 16.72
CA ILE A 218 -12.85 -27.85 17.10
C ILE A 218 -11.87 -27.66 15.92
N PRO A 219 -10.65 -27.10 16.12
CA PRO A 219 -9.74 -26.78 15.02
C PRO A 219 -9.54 -27.98 14.08
N PRO A 220 -10.04 -27.92 12.84
CA PRO A 220 -9.88 -29.02 11.92
C PRO A 220 -8.50 -28.94 11.28
N PRO A 221 -7.92 -30.08 10.87
CA PRO A 221 -6.90 -30.04 9.84
C PRO A 221 -7.52 -29.41 8.58
N ILE A 222 -7.06 -28.21 8.21
CA ILE A 222 -7.47 -27.57 6.96
C ILE A 222 -6.64 -28.22 5.85
N SER A 223 -7.26 -29.14 5.11
CA SER A 223 -6.60 -29.88 4.04
C SER A 223 -5.92 -28.93 3.05
N GLY A 224 -4.67 -29.22 2.70
CA GLY A 224 -3.87 -28.42 1.75
C GLY A 224 -3.32 -27.11 2.29
N ILE A 225 -3.55 -26.76 3.57
CA ILE A 225 -2.87 -25.63 4.23
C ILE A 225 -1.84 -26.15 5.23
N THR A 226 -0.60 -25.73 5.06
CA THR A 226 0.52 -26.03 5.98
C THR A 226 0.91 -24.75 6.70
N ILE A 227 0.93 -24.78 8.02
CA ILE A 227 1.43 -23.66 8.82
C ILE A 227 2.93 -23.87 9.07
N THR A 228 3.72 -22.82 8.91
CA THR A 228 5.17 -22.89 9.11
C THR A 228 5.47 -23.25 10.57
N PRO A 229 6.30 -24.26 10.86
CA PRO A 229 6.56 -24.68 12.24
C PRO A 229 7.04 -23.52 13.12
N GLY A 230 6.36 -23.30 14.25
CA GLY A 230 6.70 -22.24 15.19
C GLY A 230 6.22 -20.84 14.80
N SER A 231 5.45 -20.68 13.71
CA SER A 231 5.01 -19.38 13.20
C SER A 231 3.53 -19.06 13.50
N GLY A 232 2.67 -20.06 13.71
CA GLY A 232 1.25 -19.87 14.00
C GLY A 232 0.50 -21.18 14.24
N VAL A 233 -0.82 -21.08 14.46
CA VAL A 233 -1.72 -22.23 14.69
C VAL A 233 -3.04 -22.11 13.91
N ALA A 234 -3.70 -23.25 13.65
CA ALA A 234 -5.06 -23.27 13.15
C ALA A 234 -6.06 -23.27 14.32
N THR A 235 -7.06 -22.39 14.29
CA THR A 235 -8.10 -22.29 15.33
C THR A 235 -9.49 -22.09 14.71
N ASN A 236 -10.52 -22.28 15.54
CA ASN A 236 -11.83 -21.71 15.27
C ASN A 236 -11.86 -20.20 15.62
N GLY A 237 -12.57 -19.41 14.83
CA GLY A 237 -12.74 -17.96 15.00
C GLY A 237 -14.17 -17.51 15.32
N TRP A 238 -14.39 -16.19 15.20
CA TRP A 238 -15.69 -15.52 15.31
C TRP A 238 -15.85 -14.53 14.15
N THR A 239 -17.08 -14.07 13.90
CA THR A 239 -17.39 -13.29 12.69
C THR A 239 -16.78 -11.90 12.79
N MET A 240 -15.70 -11.69 12.05
CA MET A 240 -14.98 -10.42 12.06
C MET A 240 -15.75 -9.37 11.23
N PRO A 241 -16.08 -8.20 11.79
CA PRO A 241 -16.71 -7.13 11.03
C PRO A 241 -15.75 -6.55 9.98
N ASP A 242 -16.31 -5.85 9.00
CA ASP A 242 -15.54 -5.01 8.09
C ASP A 242 -14.71 -3.97 8.89
N PRO A 243 -13.38 -3.87 8.66
CA PRO A 243 -12.55 -2.81 9.25
C PRO A 243 -13.00 -1.37 8.93
N GLY A 244 -13.84 -1.18 7.91
CA GLY A 244 -14.50 0.09 7.64
C GLY A 244 -13.55 1.17 7.09
N PHE A 245 -12.62 0.81 6.21
CA PHE A 245 -11.71 1.78 5.62
C PHE A 245 -12.50 2.87 4.89
N GLY A 246 -12.25 4.13 5.26
CA GLY A 246 -12.91 5.27 4.63
C GLY A 246 -12.49 5.42 3.17
N ALA A 247 -13.42 5.94 2.35
CA ALA A 247 -13.15 6.21 0.94
C ALA A 247 -11.95 7.14 0.76
N PRO A 248 -11.03 6.86 -0.19
CA PRO A 248 -9.95 7.77 -0.51
C PRO A 248 -10.53 9.10 -1.04
N PRO A 249 -9.84 10.25 -0.85
CA PRO A 249 -10.29 11.52 -1.38
C PRO A 249 -10.43 11.44 -2.90
N THR A 250 -11.65 11.59 -3.43
CA THR A 250 -11.90 11.46 -4.86
C THR A 250 -11.41 12.69 -5.61
N ASN A 251 -10.71 12.48 -6.72
CA ASN A 251 -10.30 13.55 -7.62
C ASN A 251 -11.41 13.83 -8.65
N ALA A 252 -11.97 15.04 -8.62
CA ALA A 252 -13.06 15.46 -9.50
C ALA A 252 -12.63 15.74 -10.95
N ALA A 253 -11.32 15.74 -11.25
CA ALA A 253 -10.83 15.97 -12.60
C ALA A 253 -11.23 14.80 -13.52
N SER A 254 -12.01 15.09 -14.57
CA SER A 254 -12.37 14.11 -15.58
C SER A 254 -11.16 13.75 -16.44
N GLN A 255 -10.90 12.46 -16.61
CA GLN A 255 -9.80 11.89 -17.37
C GLN A 255 -10.34 10.91 -18.41
N SER A 256 -9.58 10.75 -19.49
CA SER A 256 -9.86 9.74 -20.52
C SER A 256 -8.65 8.83 -20.68
N TRP A 257 -8.90 7.54 -20.75
CA TRP A 257 -7.92 6.54 -21.16
C TRP A 257 -8.65 5.54 -22.04
N ASN A 258 -8.21 5.42 -23.29
CA ASN A 258 -8.71 4.43 -24.22
C ASN A 258 -7.51 3.65 -24.79
N ALA A 259 -7.76 2.45 -25.29
CA ALA A 259 -6.71 1.59 -25.85
C ALA A 259 -5.97 2.19 -27.07
N SER A 260 -6.58 3.15 -27.77
CA SER A 260 -5.95 3.85 -28.92
C SER A 260 -5.16 5.10 -28.52
N ASP A 261 -5.19 5.49 -27.24
CA ASP A 261 -4.47 6.64 -26.73
C ASP A 261 -3.00 6.26 -26.53
N TYR A 262 -2.15 6.90 -27.33
CA TYR A 262 -0.72 6.66 -27.31
C TYR A 262 -0.02 7.33 -26.12
N ASN A 263 -0.66 8.23 -25.37
CA ASN A 263 -0.01 8.90 -24.25
C ASN A 263 0.43 7.89 -23.18
N VAL A 264 1.67 8.00 -22.73
CA VAL A 264 2.26 7.07 -21.76
C VAL A 264 1.84 7.45 -20.34
N VAL A 265 1.89 8.74 -20.01
CA VAL A 265 1.57 9.24 -18.67
C VAL A 265 0.06 9.37 -18.49
N ARG A 266 -0.48 8.77 -17.43
CA ARG A 266 -1.88 8.87 -16.99
C ARG A 266 -1.95 9.64 -15.68
N SER A 267 -2.76 10.69 -15.66
CA SER A 267 -2.97 11.53 -14.47
C SER A 267 -4.09 10.97 -13.58
N ALA A 268 -3.97 11.11 -12.27
CA ALA A 268 -5.05 10.80 -11.35
C ALA A 268 -6.34 11.60 -11.67
N GLY A 269 -7.50 11.03 -11.36
CA GLY A 269 -8.80 11.61 -11.72
C GLY A 269 -9.90 10.57 -11.88
N THR A 270 -11.04 11.02 -12.40
CA THR A 270 -12.21 10.18 -12.65
C THR A 270 -12.25 9.76 -14.11
N TYR A 271 -12.26 8.45 -14.35
CA TYR A 271 -12.36 7.78 -15.64
C TYR A 271 -13.77 7.20 -15.80
N SER A 272 -14.54 7.76 -16.73
CA SER A 272 -15.92 7.32 -16.97
C SER A 272 -16.01 6.04 -17.80
N ALA A 273 -14.97 5.70 -18.55
CA ALA A 273 -14.89 4.52 -19.41
C ALA A 273 -13.79 3.58 -18.94
N ASP A 274 -13.99 2.27 -19.11
CA ASP A 274 -12.96 1.26 -18.91
C ASP A 274 -11.86 1.45 -19.98
N PRO A 275 -10.59 1.65 -19.60
CA PRO A 275 -9.47 1.72 -20.53
C PRO A 275 -9.39 0.52 -21.49
N HIS A 276 -9.82 -0.65 -21.03
CA HIS A 276 -9.90 -1.90 -21.79
C HIS A 276 -8.62 -2.23 -22.56
N LEU A 277 -7.49 -2.28 -21.82
CA LEU A 277 -6.21 -2.66 -22.39
C LEU A 277 -6.21 -4.15 -22.70
N THR A 278 -6.09 -4.51 -23.97
CA THR A 278 -6.00 -5.90 -24.44
C THR A 278 -4.88 -6.02 -25.48
N GLY A 279 -4.18 -7.16 -25.52
CA GLY A 279 -3.10 -7.42 -26.48
C GLY A 279 -1.76 -6.73 -26.13
N SER A 280 -0.87 -6.55 -27.11
CA SER A 280 0.38 -5.78 -26.93
C SER A 280 0.09 -4.28 -26.95
N THR A 281 -0.62 -3.83 -25.92
CA THR A 281 -0.74 -2.42 -25.57
C THR A 281 0.60 -1.95 -25.01
N GLY A 282 0.95 -0.68 -25.16
CA GLY A 282 2.31 -0.20 -24.86
C GLY A 282 2.61 -0.08 -23.36
N CYS A 283 3.40 0.91 -23.02
CA CYS A 283 3.76 1.26 -21.65
C CYS A 283 2.89 2.40 -21.14
N TYR A 284 2.43 2.30 -19.90
CA TYR A 284 1.65 3.35 -19.26
C TYR A 284 2.20 3.63 -17.86
N PHE A 285 2.61 4.88 -17.64
CA PHE A 285 3.06 5.38 -16.36
C PHE A 285 1.90 6.07 -15.63
N LEU A 286 1.62 5.66 -14.39
CA LEU A 286 0.59 6.29 -13.54
C LEU A 286 1.24 7.33 -12.62
N ALA A 287 0.83 8.60 -12.74
CA ALA A 287 1.21 9.65 -11.80
C ALA A 287 0.60 9.43 -10.42
N GLY A 288 1.20 9.98 -9.36
CA GLY A 288 0.66 9.84 -8.01
C GLY A 288 -0.77 10.38 -7.87
N GLY A 289 -1.61 9.68 -7.10
CA GLY A 289 -2.97 10.12 -6.80
C GLY A 289 -4.05 9.04 -6.85
N VAL A 290 -5.31 9.47 -6.76
CA VAL A 290 -6.50 8.59 -6.73
C VAL A 290 -7.12 8.51 -8.11
N TYR A 291 -7.28 7.28 -8.63
CA TYR A 291 -7.89 6.95 -9.91
C TYR A 291 -9.26 6.34 -9.68
N THR A 292 -10.32 7.06 -10.05
CA THR A 292 -11.70 6.58 -9.92
C THR A 292 -12.17 5.98 -11.24
N PHE A 293 -12.35 4.66 -11.32
CA PHE A 293 -12.82 3.98 -12.54
C PHE A 293 -14.31 3.65 -12.45
N GLN A 294 -15.17 4.45 -13.08
CA GLN A 294 -16.63 4.32 -12.96
C GLN A 294 -17.21 3.12 -13.70
N SER A 295 -16.54 2.66 -14.77
CA SER A 295 -16.99 1.54 -15.62
C SER A 295 -16.11 0.29 -15.46
N GLY A 296 -15.32 0.21 -14.38
CA GLY A 296 -14.32 -0.83 -14.17
C GLY A 296 -12.98 -0.56 -14.85
N LEU A 297 -12.04 -1.48 -14.65
CA LEU A 297 -10.67 -1.41 -15.11
C LEU A 297 -10.22 -2.76 -15.68
N THR A 298 -9.93 -2.79 -16.97
CA THR A 298 -9.40 -3.97 -17.65
C THR A 298 -7.95 -3.76 -18.09
N LEU A 299 -7.04 -4.58 -17.56
CA LEU A 299 -5.59 -4.55 -17.77
C LEU A 299 -5.08 -5.93 -18.26
N ASN A 300 -5.46 -6.31 -19.48
CA ASN A 300 -5.12 -7.59 -20.09
C ASN A 300 -3.95 -7.50 -21.08
N GLY A 301 -3.20 -6.40 -21.05
CA GLY A 301 -2.17 -6.11 -22.03
C GLY A 301 -1.27 -4.96 -21.59
N GLY A 302 -0.08 -4.91 -22.20
CA GLY A 302 0.91 -3.87 -21.97
C GLY A 302 1.56 -3.91 -20.59
N LEU A 303 2.35 -2.88 -20.29
CA LEU A 303 3.00 -2.72 -18.99
C LEU A 303 2.48 -1.45 -18.32
N VAL A 304 1.77 -1.61 -17.20
CA VAL A 304 1.24 -0.50 -16.41
C VAL A 304 2.02 -0.40 -15.11
N ALA A 305 2.64 0.74 -14.84
CA ALA A 305 3.32 0.93 -13.58
C ALA A 305 3.27 2.38 -13.07
N ASN A 306 3.37 2.55 -11.76
CA ASN A 306 3.78 3.82 -11.17
C ASN A 306 5.24 3.75 -10.70
N GLU A 307 6.06 2.84 -11.25
CA GLU A 307 7.48 2.75 -10.93
C GLU A 307 8.31 3.65 -11.86
N LEU A 308 9.15 4.52 -11.30
CA LEU A 308 10.02 5.39 -12.07
C LEU A 308 11.39 4.72 -12.18
N ARG A 309 11.81 4.41 -13.41
CA ARG A 309 13.06 3.67 -13.65
C ARG A 309 14.10 4.54 -14.36
N PRO A 310 15.40 4.31 -14.15
CA PRO A 310 16.43 4.94 -14.96
C PRO A 310 16.46 4.33 -16.38
N PRO A 311 17.03 5.03 -17.37
CA PRO A 311 17.44 4.41 -18.63
C PRO A 311 18.60 3.43 -18.38
N ASP A 312 18.66 2.31 -19.10
CA ASP A 312 19.73 1.29 -18.95
C ASP A 312 19.96 0.84 -17.50
N GLU A 313 18.96 0.21 -16.92
CA GLU A 313 19.04 -0.35 -15.58
C GLU A 313 20.23 -1.32 -15.45
N PRO A 314 20.99 -1.25 -14.34
CA PRO A 314 22.12 -2.14 -14.10
C PRO A 314 21.63 -3.58 -13.87
N ALA A 315 22.44 -4.56 -14.28
CA ALA A 315 22.18 -5.95 -13.95
C ALA A 315 22.46 -6.19 -12.46
N LEU A 316 21.43 -6.65 -11.77
CA LEU A 316 21.42 -6.88 -10.33
C LEU A 316 21.40 -8.38 -10.02
N THR A 317 22.06 -8.77 -8.93
CA THR A 317 21.96 -10.10 -8.32
C THR A 317 22.06 -9.96 -6.80
N ALA A 318 22.00 -11.07 -6.07
CA ALA A 318 22.12 -11.09 -4.62
C ALA A 318 23.22 -12.05 -4.17
N THR A 319 23.86 -11.74 -3.06
CA THR A 319 24.85 -12.62 -2.43
C THR A 319 24.22 -13.89 -1.89
N THR A 320 24.89 -15.04 -2.06
CA THR A 320 24.40 -16.34 -1.56
C THR A 320 25.07 -16.80 -0.26
N ALA A 321 26.10 -16.08 0.17
CA ALA A 321 26.82 -16.32 1.42
C ALA A 321 27.33 -14.99 2.00
N PRO A 322 27.52 -14.91 3.33
CA PRO A 322 28.05 -13.70 3.94
C PRO A 322 29.54 -13.54 3.58
N MET A 323 30.00 -12.29 3.46
CA MET A 323 31.39 -11.97 3.14
C MET A 323 32.03 -11.15 4.25
N SER A 324 33.27 -11.49 4.61
CA SER A 324 34.08 -10.75 5.58
C SER A 324 35.57 -10.98 5.30
N GLY A 325 36.43 -10.09 5.79
CA GLY A 325 37.87 -10.19 5.57
C GLY A 325 38.26 -9.91 4.12
N THR A 326 39.35 -10.53 3.65
CA THR A 326 39.84 -10.34 2.27
C THR A 326 39.20 -11.37 1.34
N ILE A 327 38.56 -10.90 0.28
CA ILE A 327 37.89 -11.75 -0.71
C ILE A 327 38.56 -11.66 -2.08
N SER A 328 38.43 -12.72 -2.88
CA SER A 328 38.84 -12.77 -4.30
C SER A 328 37.69 -13.15 -5.23
N ALA A 329 36.50 -13.39 -4.68
CA ALA A 329 35.29 -13.66 -5.44
C ALA A 329 34.06 -13.28 -4.60
N ILE A 330 33.01 -12.81 -5.28
CA ILE A 330 31.70 -12.51 -4.69
C ILE A 330 30.77 -13.68 -5.02
N PRO A 331 30.27 -14.44 -4.04
CA PRO A 331 29.29 -15.51 -4.27
C PRO A 331 27.92 -14.91 -4.56
N VAL A 332 27.33 -15.24 -5.70
CA VAL A 332 26.08 -14.63 -6.17
C VAL A 332 25.06 -15.67 -6.61
N LYS A 333 23.78 -15.29 -6.63
CA LYS A 333 22.77 -16.02 -7.39
C LYS A 333 23.17 -15.97 -8.87
N ALA A 334 22.86 -17.04 -9.61
CA ALA A 334 23.26 -17.21 -11.00
C ALA A 334 23.00 -15.92 -11.82
N LEU A 335 24.05 -15.39 -12.44
CA LEU A 335 24.00 -14.13 -13.18
C LEU A 335 23.05 -14.23 -14.39
N SER A 336 22.21 -13.23 -14.59
CA SER A 336 21.37 -13.13 -15.79
C SER A 336 22.18 -12.64 -17.00
N VAL A 337 23.18 -11.78 -16.77
CA VAL A 337 24.05 -11.18 -17.80
C VAL A 337 25.51 -11.39 -17.42
N ALA A 338 26.38 -11.53 -18.42
CA ALA A 338 27.82 -11.59 -18.18
C ALA A 338 28.33 -10.26 -17.60
N VAL A 339 29.19 -10.35 -16.58
CA VAL A 339 29.93 -9.22 -16.04
C VAL A 339 31.22 -9.06 -16.86
N PRO A 340 31.42 -7.94 -17.56
CA PRO A 340 32.63 -7.73 -18.34
C PRO A 340 33.88 -7.70 -17.44
N GLY A 341 35.03 -8.07 -17.98
CA GLY A 341 36.28 -8.05 -17.22
C GLY A 341 36.76 -6.62 -16.93
N SER A 342 37.49 -6.45 -15.82
CA SER A 342 38.03 -5.15 -15.38
C SER A 342 36.98 -4.07 -15.12
N THR A 343 35.72 -4.45 -14.91
CA THR A 343 34.65 -3.51 -14.55
C THR A 343 34.39 -3.50 -13.05
N THR A 344 33.60 -2.52 -12.62
CA THR A 344 33.20 -2.37 -11.21
C THR A 344 31.99 -3.27 -10.89
N VAL A 345 32.02 -3.87 -9.71
CA VAL A 345 30.93 -4.62 -9.10
C VAL A 345 30.74 -4.09 -7.69
N THR A 346 29.56 -3.61 -7.35
CA THR A 346 29.27 -2.98 -6.06
C THR A 346 28.41 -3.89 -5.20
N VAL A 347 28.77 -4.08 -3.93
CA VAL A 347 28.00 -4.86 -2.96
C VAL A 347 27.83 -4.05 -1.69
N SER A 348 26.59 -3.81 -1.25
CA SER A 348 26.28 -3.03 -0.04
C SER A 348 27.08 -1.70 0.02
N SER A 349 27.09 -0.97 -1.10
CA SER A 349 27.81 0.30 -1.29
C SER A 349 29.34 0.22 -1.32
N GLN A 350 29.93 -0.97 -1.27
CA GLN A 350 31.37 -1.19 -1.47
C GLN A 350 31.67 -1.64 -2.90
N ALA A 351 32.53 -0.90 -3.60
CA ALA A 351 32.98 -1.24 -4.94
C ALA A 351 34.14 -2.26 -4.92
N PHE A 352 34.08 -3.22 -5.84
CA PHE A 352 35.11 -4.20 -6.16
C PHE A 352 35.40 -4.17 -7.66
N THR A 353 36.61 -4.55 -8.07
CA THR A 353 36.96 -4.64 -9.49
C THR A 353 36.94 -6.09 -9.94
N ALA A 354 36.04 -6.44 -10.87
CA ALA A 354 36.03 -7.74 -11.53
C ALA A 354 37.39 -8.00 -12.20
N THR A 355 37.89 -9.23 -12.10
CA THR A 355 39.14 -9.60 -12.78
C THR A 355 39.03 -9.42 -14.29
N SER A 356 40.16 -9.42 -15.01
CA SER A 356 40.17 -9.27 -16.47
C SER A 356 39.36 -10.35 -17.21
N ALA A 357 39.08 -11.50 -16.59
CA ALA A 357 38.26 -12.56 -17.15
C ALA A 357 36.74 -12.27 -17.05
N GLY A 358 36.31 -11.39 -16.13
CA GLY A 358 34.90 -11.15 -15.86
C GLY A 358 34.17 -12.38 -15.32
N ALA A 359 32.86 -12.44 -15.53
CA ALA A 359 32.02 -13.61 -15.22
C ALA A 359 31.00 -13.82 -16.33
N ALA A 360 30.75 -15.08 -16.73
CA ALA A 360 29.77 -15.41 -17.76
C ALA A 360 28.32 -15.37 -17.21
N SER A 361 27.33 -15.24 -18.09
CA SER A 361 25.92 -15.48 -17.74
C SER A 361 25.77 -16.91 -17.18
N GLY A 362 24.95 -17.06 -16.14
CA GLY A 362 24.77 -18.30 -15.37
C GLY A 362 25.84 -18.56 -14.30
N ALA A 363 26.92 -17.79 -14.24
CA ALA A 363 27.92 -17.97 -13.19
C ALA A 363 27.35 -17.66 -11.80
N THR A 364 27.74 -18.44 -10.79
CA THR A 364 27.33 -18.29 -9.39
C THR A 364 28.38 -17.59 -8.52
N SER A 365 29.43 -17.06 -9.14
CA SER A 365 30.41 -16.22 -8.46
C SER A 365 31.02 -15.22 -9.45
N VAL A 366 31.38 -14.03 -8.95
CA VAL A 366 32.09 -13.01 -9.72
C VAL A 366 33.52 -12.90 -9.18
N PRO A 367 34.56 -13.27 -9.96
CA PRO A 367 35.94 -13.15 -9.53
C PRO A 367 36.35 -11.67 -9.48
N VAL A 368 36.88 -11.23 -8.35
CA VAL A 368 37.30 -9.84 -8.11
C VAL A 368 38.77 -9.76 -7.71
N THR A 369 39.38 -8.61 -7.99
CA THR A 369 40.72 -8.29 -7.48
C THR A 369 40.69 -8.34 -5.96
N THR A 370 41.72 -8.94 -5.37
CA THR A 370 41.78 -9.18 -3.93
C THR A 370 41.63 -7.87 -3.14
N GLN A 371 40.56 -7.78 -2.35
CA GLN A 371 40.21 -6.58 -1.60
C GLN A 371 39.56 -6.97 -0.26
N ALA A 372 39.81 -6.17 0.78
CA ALA A 372 39.18 -6.34 2.08
C ALA A 372 37.74 -5.81 2.07
N VAL A 373 36.82 -6.60 2.63
CA VAL A 373 35.43 -6.20 2.92
C VAL A 373 35.42 -5.32 4.17
N SER A 374 34.72 -4.18 4.09
CA SER A 374 34.48 -3.32 5.24
C SER A 374 33.39 -3.96 6.13
N GLY A 375 33.78 -4.48 7.29
CA GLY A 375 32.86 -5.17 8.20
C GLY A 375 32.41 -6.53 7.67
N THR A 376 31.10 -6.80 7.75
CA THR A 376 30.48 -8.03 7.28
C THR A 376 29.32 -7.70 6.34
N ILE A 377 29.37 -8.23 5.12
CA ILE A 377 28.27 -8.16 4.16
C ILE A 377 27.38 -9.40 4.37
N PRO A 378 26.09 -9.26 4.74
CA PRO A 378 25.20 -10.40 4.98
C PRO A 378 24.79 -11.11 3.68
N THR A 379 24.36 -12.36 3.79
CA THR A 379 23.70 -13.08 2.70
C THR A 379 22.45 -12.32 2.24
N GLY A 380 22.14 -12.35 0.95
CA GLY A 380 20.99 -11.66 0.37
C GLY A 380 21.27 -10.19 0.02
N SER A 381 22.45 -9.66 0.34
CA SER A 381 22.84 -8.29 -0.05
C SER A 381 22.83 -8.11 -1.56
N THR A 382 22.30 -6.97 -2.03
CA THR A 382 22.25 -6.59 -3.44
C THR A 382 23.66 -6.39 -4.01
N VAL A 383 23.86 -6.93 -5.21
CA VAL A 383 25.08 -6.82 -6.01
C VAL A 383 24.74 -6.13 -7.32
N THR A 384 25.34 -4.97 -7.56
CA THR A 384 25.15 -4.16 -8.75
C THR A 384 26.35 -4.31 -9.67
N THR A 385 26.11 -4.50 -10.97
CA THR A 385 27.16 -4.64 -11.97
C THR A 385 27.07 -3.52 -13.01
N THR A 386 28.18 -3.23 -13.70
CA THR A 386 28.20 -2.25 -14.80
C THR A 386 27.63 -2.80 -16.11
N ALA A 387 27.02 -3.99 -16.08
CA ALA A 387 26.35 -4.58 -17.24
C ALA A 387 24.90 -4.10 -17.28
N ARG A 388 24.35 -3.91 -18.49
CA ARG A 388 22.93 -3.63 -18.66
C ARG A 388 22.11 -4.87 -18.28
N ALA A 389 21.02 -4.70 -17.54
CA ALA A 389 20.11 -5.81 -17.24
C ALA A 389 19.54 -6.43 -18.53
N ALA A 390 19.49 -7.77 -18.58
CA ALA A 390 18.94 -8.52 -19.72
C ALA A 390 17.49 -8.12 -19.99
N ASN A 391 16.70 -8.02 -18.93
CA ASN A 391 15.33 -7.56 -18.94
C ASN A 391 15.32 -6.20 -18.25
N GLN A 392 15.03 -5.14 -19.01
CA GLN A 392 14.68 -3.85 -18.41
C GLN A 392 13.26 -3.95 -17.87
N PHE A 393 12.94 -3.21 -16.82
CA PHE A 393 11.62 -3.21 -16.22
C PHE A 393 10.54 -2.88 -17.25
N TRP A 394 10.71 -1.78 -17.98
CA TRP A 394 9.78 -1.33 -19.04
C TRP A 394 9.89 -2.15 -20.34
N ASP A 395 10.59 -3.29 -20.32
CA ASP A 395 10.66 -4.27 -21.41
C ASP A 395 10.41 -5.70 -20.92
N ALA A 396 9.95 -5.89 -19.68
CA ALA A 396 9.93 -7.21 -19.07
C ALA A 396 8.89 -8.16 -19.70
N ASN A 397 7.85 -7.62 -20.34
CA ASN A 397 6.88 -8.34 -21.16
C ASN A 397 7.09 -8.13 -22.68
N GLY A 398 8.22 -7.57 -23.10
CA GLY A 398 8.55 -7.36 -24.51
C GLY A 398 7.88 -6.16 -25.19
N VAL A 399 7.32 -5.22 -24.42
CA VAL A 399 6.74 -3.95 -24.94
C VAL A 399 7.80 -2.95 -25.43
N GLY A 400 9.09 -3.13 -25.07
CA GLY A 400 10.19 -2.39 -25.66
C GLY A 400 10.40 -0.96 -25.19
N CYS A 401 9.95 -0.57 -23.98
CA CYS A 401 10.08 0.80 -23.46
C CYS A 401 11.23 1.01 -22.45
N GLY A 402 12.18 0.07 -22.40
CA GLY A 402 13.26 -0.03 -21.41
C GLY A 402 14.31 1.09 -21.38
N GLY A 403 14.14 2.19 -22.10
CA GLY A 403 15.08 3.33 -22.10
C GLY A 403 16.52 3.01 -22.53
N SER A 404 17.31 4.04 -22.80
CA SER A 404 18.74 3.97 -23.11
C SER A 404 19.36 5.35 -22.97
N PHE A 405 20.61 5.44 -22.53
CA PHE A 405 21.37 6.70 -22.55
C PHE A 405 22.76 6.49 -23.16
N GLN A 406 23.36 7.55 -23.67
CA GLN A 406 24.72 7.52 -24.22
C GLN A 406 25.46 8.82 -23.90
N PRO A 407 26.49 8.76 -23.04
CA PRO A 407 27.50 9.80 -22.98
C PRO A 407 28.50 9.62 -24.14
N TYR A 408 28.91 10.72 -24.76
CA TYR A 408 29.94 10.70 -25.80
C TYR A 408 30.69 12.04 -25.86
N PRO A 409 31.96 12.04 -26.29
CA PRO A 409 32.69 13.29 -26.50
C PRO A 409 32.15 14.01 -27.74
N TRP A 410 32.00 15.33 -27.65
CA TRP A 410 31.58 16.16 -28.79
C TRP A 410 32.39 17.44 -28.92
N GLY A 411 32.56 17.89 -30.16
CA GLY A 411 33.36 19.05 -30.51
C GLY A 411 34.87 18.78 -30.38
N ALA A 412 35.68 19.53 -31.10
CA ALA A 412 37.15 19.50 -30.97
C ALA A 412 37.79 20.87 -31.25
N ASP A 413 36.98 21.94 -31.21
CA ASP A 413 37.40 23.28 -31.61
C ASP A 413 38.10 24.00 -30.45
N ALA A 414 39.18 24.73 -30.73
CA ALA A 414 39.97 25.45 -29.73
C ALA A 414 39.18 26.55 -28.97
N GLY A 415 37.99 26.92 -29.44
CA GLY A 415 37.06 27.84 -28.76
C GLY A 415 36.05 27.16 -27.85
N ASN A 416 36.04 25.82 -27.76
CA ASN A 416 35.16 25.09 -26.86
C ASN A 416 35.59 25.30 -25.41
N PRO A 417 34.65 25.55 -24.48
CA PRO A 417 34.99 25.63 -23.07
C PRO A 417 35.59 24.31 -22.57
N GLN A 418 36.80 24.36 -22.00
CA GLN A 418 37.55 23.16 -21.67
C GLN A 418 36.98 22.40 -20.48
N ILE A 419 36.73 21.10 -20.67
CA ILE A 419 36.64 20.09 -19.61
C ILE A 419 38.01 19.40 -19.54
N ALA A 420 38.44 18.99 -18.33
CA ALA A 420 39.71 18.30 -18.17
C ALA A 420 39.71 16.99 -18.99
N ALA A 421 40.75 16.79 -19.80
CA ALA A 421 40.86 15.61 -20.63
C ALA A 421 41.11 14.38 -19.75
N ALA A 422 40.09 13.53 -19.63
CA ALA A 422 40.08 12.35 -18.77
C ALA A 422 38.97 11.39 -19.19
N THR A 423 39.02 10.17 -18.65
CA THR A 423 37.85 9.29 -18.64
C THR A 423 36.92 9.73 -17.50
N TYR A 424 35.62 9.74 -17.74
CA TYR A 424 34.60 10.00 -16.73
C TYR A 424 33.61 8.83 -16.68
N GLY A 425 33.15 8.47 -15.49
CA GLY A 425 31.96 7.64 -15.29
C GLY A 425 30.72 8.50 -15.28
N VAL A 426 29.66 8.07 -15.96
CA VAL A 426 28.38 8.78 -16.06
C VAL A 426 27.24 7.87 -15.65
N GLU A 427 26.45 8.35 -14.71
CA GLU A 427 25.19 7.74 -14.26
C GLU A 427 24.05 8.73 -14.47
N VAL A 428 22.86 8.20 -14.75
CA VAL A 428 21.66 8.98 -15.02
C VAL A 428 20.51 8.44 -14.18
N THR A 429 19.78 9.32 -13.51
CA THR A 429 18.53 8.98 -12.82
C THR A 429 17.37 9.66 -13.55
N ALA A 430 16.20 9.03 -13.54
CA ALA A 430 14.97 9.66 -13.98
C ALA A 430 14.35 10.43 -12.81
N THR A 431 13.79 11.61 -13.07
CA THR A 431 13.15 12.45 -12.07
C THR A 431 11.75 12.89 -12.50
N ARG A 432 10.87 13.04 -11.53
CA ARG A 432 9.48 13.45 -11.74
C ARG A 432 8.95 14.24 -10.55
N TRP A 433 8.22 15.32 -10.82
CA TRP A 433 7.45 16.00 -9.79
C TRP A 433 6.10 15.31 -9.60
N GLU A 434 5.85 14.86 -8.37
CA GLU A 434 4.61 14.21 -7.97
C GLU A 434 3.75 15.15 -7.13
N ALA A 435 2.53 15.38 -7.62
CA ALA A 435 1.57 16.24 -6.95
C ALA A 435 0.79 15.45 -5.89
N TYR A 436 0.53 16.08 -4.75
CA TYR A 436 -0.35 15.56 -3.71
C TYR A 436 -1.41 16.60 -3.36
N GLY A 437 -2.68 16.25 -3.54
CA GLY A 437 -3.81 17.16 -3.30
C GLY A 437 -3.96 18.30 -4.32
N VAL A 438 -3.15 18.32 -5.39
CA VAL A 438 -3.24 19.30 -6.50
C VAL A 438 -3.17 18.60 -7.87
N PRO A 439 -3.70 19.19 -8.96
CA PRO A 439 -3.75 18.51 -10.27
C PRO A 439 -2.40 18.33 -10.97
N SER A 440 -1.43 19.20 -10.71
CA SER A 440 -0.08 19.15 -11.28
C SER A 440 0.86 20.02 -10.45
N CYS A 441 2.17 19.78 -10.57
CA CYS A 441 3.18 20.61 -9.92
C CYS A 441 4.52 20.57 -10.67
N GLY A 442 5.45 21.47 -10.32
CA GLY A 442 6.72 21.66 -11.05
C GLY A 442 7.85 22.25 -10.21
N GLY A 443 7.82 22.03 -8.90
CA GLY A 443 8.84 22.55 -7.98
C GLY A 443 8.52 22.25 -6.51
N PRO A 444 9.50 22.38 -5.61
CA PRO A 444 9.37 21.94 -4.23
C PRO A 444 8.31 22.76 -3.48
N SER A 445 7.28 22.09 -2.97
CA SER A 445 6.21 22.69 -2.17
C SER A 445 5.58 21.67 -1.21
N PRO A 446 4.74 22.07 -0.25
CA PRO A 446 4.03 21.12 0.63
C PRO A 446 3.10 20.14 -0.10
N THR A 447 2.80 20.37 -1.37
CA THR A 447 1.92 19.56 -2.22
C THR A 447 2.65 19.02 -3.45
N CYS A 448 3.97 19.16 -3.51
CA CYS A 448 4.77 18.75 -4.66
C CYS A 448 6.12 18.19 -4.23
N PHE A 449 6.35 16.94 -4.60
CA PHE A 449 7.47 16.16 -4.13
C PHE A 449 8.27 15.64 -5.31
N LEU A 450 9.59 15.82 -5.28
CA LEU A 450 10.46 15.28 -6.32
C LEU A 450 10.67 13.79 -6.04
N ARG A 451 10.34 12.97 -7.03
CA ARG A 451 10.73 11.58 -7.10
C ARG A 451 11.93 11.43 -8.02
N GLU A 452 12.85 10.55 -7.63
CA GLU A 452 14.03 10.19 -8.39
C GLU A 452 14.24 8.68 -8.32
N SER A 453 14.53 8.06 -9.46
CA SER A 453 14.79 6.62 -9.57
C SER A 453 16.17 6.24 -9.03
N ALA A 454 16.41 4.93 -8.84
CA ALA A 454 17.77 4.39 -8.79
C ALA A 454 18.63 4.85 -9.98
N PRO A 455 19.96 4.84 -9.85
CA PRO A 455 20.88 5.20 -10.94
C PRO A 455 20.87 4.13 -12.05
N SER A 456 21.09 4.60 -13.28
CA SER A 456 21.39 3.75 -14.42
C SER A 456 22.68 2.96 -14.22
N MET A 457 22.96 1.99 -15.09
CA MET A 457 24.30 1.43 -15.18
C MET A 457 25.32 2.54 -15.48
N CYS A 458 26.47 2.53 -14.82
CA CYS A 458 27.52 3.49 -15.13
C CYS A 458 28.14 3.23 -16.52
N ARG A 459 28.22 4.28 -17.34
CA ARG A 459 28.93 4.28 -18.63
C ARG A 459 30.16 5.15 -18.57
N LEU A 460 31.27 4.65 -19.11
CA LEU A 460 32.51 5.40 -19.22
C LEU A 460 32.55 6.19 -20.53
N VAL A 461 33.11 7.39 -20.49
CA VAL A 461 33.33 8.27 -21.65
C VAL A 461 34.72 8.90 -21.56
N ASP A 462 35.45 8.91 -22.67
CA ASP A 462 36.78 9.51 -22.75
C ASP A 462 36.67 10.90 -23.40
N ILE A 463 36.94 11.95 -22.62
CA ILE A 463 36.93 13.34 -23.08
C ILE A 463 38.36 13.74 -23.42
N GLY A 464 38.60 14.10 -24.69
CA GLY A 464 39.87 14.62 -25.17
C GLY A 464 40.01 16.13 -24.98
N ALA A 465 41.17 16.66 -25.38
CA ALA A 465 41.43 18.10 -25.35
C ALA A 465 40.45 18.86 -26.27
N ASN A 466 39.92 19.99 -25.81
CA ASN A 466 38.94 20.83 -26.53
C ASN A 466 37.62 20.13 -26.88
N GLN A 467 37.33 19.01 -26.23
CA GLN A 467 36.05 18.31 -26.32
C GLN A 467 35.21 18.59 -25.08
N PHE A 468 33.90 18.34 -25.20
CA PHE A 468 33.01 18.41 -24.06
C PHE A 468 32.10 17.19 -23.97
N LEU A 469 31.48 17.02 -22.80
CA LEU A 469 30.57 15.91 -22.53
C LEU A 469 29.22 16.20 -23.16
N ARG A 470 28.77 15.31 -24.05
CA ARG A 470 27.42 15.33 -24.59
C ARG A 470 26.67 14.09 -24.12
N VAL A 471 25.51 14.30 -23.53
CA VAL A 471 24.67 13.20 -23.03
C VAL A 471 23.39 13.15 -23.84
N TRP A 472 23.12 11.96 -24.36
CA TRP A 472 21.89 11.62 -25.01
C TRP A 472 21.11 10.67 -24.10
N VAL A 473 19.82 10.90 -23.93
CA VAL A 473 18.94 10.05 -23.12
C VAL A 473 17.70 9.75 -23.96
N SER A 474 17.22 8.53 -23.96
CA SER A 474 15.92 8.20 -24.53
C SER A 474 14.85 8.40 -23.49
N ASN A 475 13.63 8.67 -23.95
CA ASN A 475 12.57 8.85 -23.00
C ASN A 475 12.16 7.53 -22.31
N VAL A 476 12.13 7.52 -20.99
CA VAL A 476 11.61 6.45 -20.14
C VAL A 476 10.21 6.84 -19.67
N PRO A 477 9.23 5.92 -19.65
CA PRO A 477 7.89 6.21 -19.15
C PRO A 477 7.88 6.93 -17.79
N GLY A 478 7.23 8.10 -17.74
CA GLY A 478 7.02 8.92 -16.55
C GLY A 478 8.06 10.01 -16.30
N ALA A 479 9.22 9.99 -16.96
CA ALA A 479 10.32 10.89 -16.63
C ALA A 479 10.07 12.33 -17.13
N MET A 480 10.12 13.30 -16.21
CA MET A 480 10.04 14.73 -16.54
C MET A 480 11.41 15.37 -16.74
N ALA A 481 12.44 14.82 -16.12
CA ALA A 481 13.82 15.22 -16.33
C ALA A 481 14.77 14.08 -15.95
N TYR A 482 16.05 14.23 -16.27
CA TYR A 482 17.09 13.26 -15.93
C TYR A 482 18.25 13.97 -15.25
N ASN A 483 18.60 13.58 -14.03
CA ASN A 483 19.82 14.09 -13.39
C ASN A 483 21.02 13.32 -13.94
N VAL A 484 22.10 14.03 -14.23
CA VAL A 484 23.35 13.47 -14.73
C VAL A 484 24.40 13.59 -13.64
N TYR A 485 24.96 12.46 -13.26
CA TYR A 485 26.03 12.35 -12.27
C TYR A 485 27.32 11.94 -12.95
N ILE A 486 28.43 12.54 -12.53
CA ILE A 486 29.75 12.24 -13.07
C ILE A 486 30.74 11.88 -11.97
N SER A 487 31.63 10.94 -12.29
CA SER A 487 32.74 10.49 -11.46
C SER A 487 34.04 10.59 -12.24
N ASP A 488 35.10 11.01 -11.57
CA ASP A 488 36.42 11.17 -12.21
C ASP A 488 37.08 9.80 -12.41
N GLY A 489 37.39 9.45 -13.66
CA GLY A 489 38.22 8.31 -14.01
C GLY A 489 37.60 6.92 -13.81
N SER A 490 36.38 6.80 -13.28
CA SER A 490 35.85 5.49 -12.86
C SER A 490 34.32 5.43 -12.69
N CYS A 491 33.80 4.20 -12.65
CA CYS A 491 32.44 3.87 -12.18
C CYS A 491 32.39 3.51 -10.68
N THR A 492 33.46 3.78 -9.92
CA THR A 492 33.53 3.47 -8.48
C THR A 492 33.07 4.63 -7.60
N GLY A 493 32.80 5.80 -8.20
CA GLY A 493 32.56 7.05 -7.50
C GLY A 493 33.84 7.66 -6.90
N PRO A 494 33.72 8.78 -6.16
CA PRO A 494 32.47 9.47 -5.83
C PRO A 494 31.82 10.13 -7.06
N PHE A 495 30.49 10.16 -7.08
CA PHE A 495 29.71 10.78 -8.14
C PHE A 495 29.16 12.13 -7.67
N GLY A 496 29.27 13.17 -8.50
CA GLY A 496 28.68 14.47 -8.25
C GLY A 496 27.67 14.86 -9.33
N LEU A 497 26.60 15.54 -8.94
CA LEU A 497 25.58 16.04 -9.86
C LEU A 497 26.18 17.15 -10.75
N VAL A 498 26.20 16.95 -12.07
CA VAL A 498 26.67 17.98 -13.03
C VAL A 498 25.51 18.84 -13.57
N GLY A 499 24.29 18.29 -13.58
CA GLY A 499 23.09 19.03 -13.97
C GLY A 499 21.94 18.11 -14.37
N ALA A 500 20.86 18.70 -14.86
CA ALA A 500 19.64 17.99 -15.24
C ALA A 500 19.26 18.24 -16.70
N ILE A 501 18.70 17.21 -17.33
CA ILE A 501 18.19 17.20 -18.71
C ILE A 501 16.67 17.16 -18.65
N ASN A 502 16.00 18.26 -19.02
CA ASN A 502 14.54 18.32 -18.96
C ASN A 502 13.87 17.64 -20.17
N ASN A 503 12.87 16.79 -19.89
CA ASN A 503 11.94 16.31 -20.90
C ASN A 503 10.83 17.36 -21.11
N THR A 504 10.80 17.95 -22.30
CA THR A 504 9.85 19.01 -22.66
C THR A 504 8.72 18.51 -23.56
N SER A 505 8.59 17.19 -23.74
CA SER A 505 7.60 16.59 -24.62
C SER A 505 6.61 15.70 -23.92
N THR A 506 5.42 15.62 -24.51
CA THR A 506 4.45 14.59 -24.16
C THR A 506 4.94 13.23 -24.62
N GLU A 507 5.06 12.32 -23.68
CA GLU A 507 5.49 10.95 -23.93
C GLU A 507 4.37 10.15 -24.61
N ALA A 508 4.66 9.55 -25.76
CA ALA A 508 3.77 8.64 -26.44
C ALA A 508 4.40 7.25 -26.60
N ASN A 509 3.59 6.20 -26.72
CA ASN A 509 4.03 4.83 -26.91
C ASN A 509 4.91 4.65 -28.16
N ARG A 510 4.78 5.53 -29.14
CA ARG A 510 5.66 5.59 -30.33
C ARG A 510 7.00 6.26 -30.07
N THR A 511 7.12 7.05 -29.01
CA THR A 511 8.32 7.82 -28.65
C THR A 511 9.12 7.21 -27.49
N VAL A 512 8.58 6.18 -26.83
CA VAL A 512 9.27 5.45 -25.75
C VAL A 512 9.68 4.03 -26.17
N SER A 513 9.17 3.52 -27.30
CA SER A 513 9.46 2.17 -27.79
C SER A 513 10.53 2.14 -28.89
N ALA A 514 11.24 1.01 -29.01
CA ALA A 514 12.23 0.72 -30.06
C ALA A 514 13.57 1.48 -29.95
N CYS A 515 14.01 1.80 -28.74
CA CYS A 515 15.32 2.43 -28.51
C CYS A 515 16.46 1.42 -28.53
N ALA A 516 17.54 1.74 -29.27
CA ALA A 516 18.69 0.85 -29.38
C ALA A 516 19.39 0.69 -28.01
N PRO A 517 19.62 -0.55 -27.54
CA PRO A 517 19.97 -0.82 -26.15
C PRO A 517 21.44 -0.55 -25.78
N SER A 518 22.34 -0.30 -26.73
CA SER A 518 23.71 0.11 -26.41
C SER A 518 24.47 0.61 -27.63
N LEU A 519 25.39 1.53 -27.37
CA LEU A 519 26.42 1.95 -28.29
C LEU A 519 27.77 1.70 -27.62
N ALA A 520 28.82 1.47 -28.41
CA ALA A 520 30.17 1.32 -27.88
C ALA A 520 30.60 2.60 -27.12
N ARG A 521 31.60 2.47 -26.25
CA ARG A 521 32.21 3.62 -25.57
C ARG A 521 32.57 4.71 -26.59
N ASN A 522 32.25 5.97 -26.27
CA ASN A 522 32.50 7.17 -27.10
C ASN A 522 31.78 7.19 -28.47
N GLN A 523 30.94 6.20 -28.76
CA GLN A 523 30.21 6.17 -30.02
C GLN A 523 29.11 7.23 -29.99
N ALA A 524 29.08 8.05 -31.04
CA ALA A 524 27.99 9.00 -31.25
C ALA A 524 26.67 8.26 -31.53
N PRO A 525 25.53 8.74 -31.01
CA PRO A 525 24.24 8.12 -31.27
C PRO A 525 23.86 8.19 -32.77
N PRO A 526 23.34 7.10 -33.39
CA PRO A 526 22.80 7.13 -34.75
C PRO A 526 21.77 8.25 -34.99
N ASN A 527 21.74 8.76 -36.22
CA ASN A 527 20.77 9.74 -36.72
C ASN A 527 19.30 9.24 -36.71
N SER A 528 19.08 7.93 -36.53
CA SER A 528 17.77 7.27 -36.44
C SER A 528 17.25 7.04 -35.02
N PHE A 529 17.80 7.70 -34.00
CA PHE A 529 17.17 7.79 -32.67
C PHE A 529 15.84 8.57 -32.65
N GLY A 530 15.23 8.85 -33.81
CA GLY A 530 14.05 9.72 -33.96
C GLY A 530 12.78 9.28 -33.24
N ASN A 531 12.62 7.98 -32.94
CA ASN A 531 11.54 7.48 -32.07
C ASN A 531 11.88 7.55 -30.58
N CYS A 532 13.08 7.99 -30.22
CA CYS A 532 13.62 7.93 -28.86
C CYS A 532 14.24 9.26 -28.44
N GLN A 533 14.01 10.33 -29.21
CA GLN A 533 14.51 11.66 -28.89
C GLN A 533 13.75 12.22 -27.68
N LEU A 534 14.47 12.80 -26.71
CA LEU A 534 13.90 13.72 -25.71
C LEU A 534 13.12 14.78 -26.47
N GLY A 535 11.80 14.76 -26.39
CA GLY A 535 11.07 15.65 -27.26
C GLY A 535 11.32 17.11 -26.85
N ALA A 536 11.49 17.90 -27.91
CA ALA A 536 11.91 19.29 -27.94
C ALA A 536 13.36 19.64 -27.53
N SER A 537 14.08 18.86 -26.71
CA SER A 537 15.51 19.16 -26.41
C SER A 537 16.43 18.09 -27.00
N GLY A 538 17.27 18.48 -27.98
CA GLY A 538 18.28 17.58 -28.55
C GLY A 538 19.30 17.09 -27.49
N PRO A 539 20.38 16.41 -27.90
CA PRO A 539 21.37 15.94 -26.93
C PRO A 539 21.97 17.12 -26.16
N HIS A 540 22.06 17.00 -24.83
CA HIS A 540 22.48 18.07 -23.93
C HIS A 540 24.00 18.14 -23.80
N ASN A 541 24.52 19.35 -23.80
CA ASN A 541 25.95 19.62 -23.74
C ASN A 541 26.32 20.13 -22.34
N PHE A 542 27.27 19.47 -21.70
CA PHE A 542 27.94 19.96 -20.50
C PHE A 542 29.33 20.45 -20.91
N ASN A 543 29.58 21.76 -20.83
CA ASN A 543 30.83 22.43 -21.16
C ASN A 543 31.06 23.68 -20.28
N GLY A 544 32.33 23.99 -19.99
CA GLY A 544 32.69 25.28 -19.40
C GLY A 544 31.97 25.59 -18.09
N SER A 545 31.16 26.64 -18.07
CA SER A 545 30.48 27.12 -16.87
C SER A 545 29.33 26.24 -16.37
N ASN A 546 28.83 25.28 -17.16
CA ASN A 546 27.83 24.30 -16.69
C ASN A 546 28.42 22.90 -16.42
N PHE A 547 29.76 22.75 -16.48
CA PHE A 547 30.46 21.56 -16.03
C PHE A 547 31.08 21.81 -14.65
N ALA A 548 30.24 21.70 -13.61
CA ALA A 548 30.62 21.90 -12.22
C ALA A 548 29.97 20.82 -11.35
N PRO A 549 30.56 19.61 -11.28
CA PRO A 549 30.00 18.52 -10.49
C PRO A 549 29.92 18.90 -9.00
N ASP A 550 28.74 18.80 -8.42
CA ASP A 550 28.51 18.95 -6.99
C ASP A 550 28.56 17.58 -6.31
N TYR A 551 29.71 17.26 -5.71
CA TYR A 551 29.92 16.01 -4.96
C TYR A 551 29.26 15.98 -3.57
N SER A 552 28.55 17.05 -3.17
CA SER A 552 27.63 16.96 -2.03
C SER A 552 26.29 16.33 -2.41
N MET A 553 25.98 16.29 -3.71
CA MET A 553 24.78 15.72 -4.30
C MET A 553 25.12 14.42 -5.03
N ASN A 554 25.15 13.33 -4.27
CA ASN A 554 25.38 11.99 -4.82
C ASN A 554 24.10 11.41 -5.45
N PRO A 555 24.23 10.48 -6.42
CA PRO A 555 23.09 9.71 -6.89
C PRO A 555 22.46 8.92 -5.73
N PRO A 556 21.17 8.60 -5.82
CA PRO A 556 20.54 7.64 -4.93
C PRO A 556 21.22 6.26 -5.05
N ASP A 557 21.06 5.38 -4.06
CA ASP A 557 21.70 4.07 -4.13
C ASP A 557 20.97 3.11 -5.10
N GLY A 558 21.56 1.94 -5.31
CA GLY A 558 20.99 0.95 -6.21
C GLY A 558 19.82 0.22 -5.58
N GLU A 559 18.67 0.26 -6.24
CA GLU A 559 17.48 -0.51 -5.87
C GLU A 559 17.70 -2.03 -5.94
N ALA A 560 16.88 -2.78 -5.19
CA ALA A 560 16.68 -4.20 -5.44
C ALA A 560 16.11 -4.43 -6.85
N PRO A 561 16.38 -5.59 -7.49
CA PRO A 561 15.78 -5.87 -8.79
C PRO A 561 14.24 -5.90 -8.67
N PRO A 562 13.50 -5.34 -9.65
CA PRO A 562 12.04 -5.41 -9.68
C PRO A 562 11.53 -6.85 -9.83
N VAL A 563 12.42 -7.79 -10.20
CA VAL A 563 12.19 -9.22 -10.31
C VAL A 563 13.21 -9.95 -9.43
N GLY A 564 12.85 -10.22 -8.17
CA GLY A 564 13.75 -10.85 -7.18
C GLY A 564 12.99 -11.49 -6.02
N PRO A 565 13.64 -12.34 -5.19
CA PRO A 565 13.07 -12.73 -3.90
C PRO A 565 12.94 -11.51 -3.00
N ALA A 566 12.01 -11.54 -2.05
CA ALA A 566 11.76 -10.45 -1.11
C ALA A 566 13.02 -9.96 -0.37
N PRO A 567 13.07 -8.67 0.02
CA PRO A 567 12.04 -7.66 -0.22
C PRO A 567 12.06 -7.15 -1.67
N LEU A 568 10.87 -6.99 -2.27
CA LEU A 568 10.73 -6.28 -3.54
C LEU A 568 10.95 -4.77 -3.30
N PRO A 569 11.38 -3.99 -4.31
CA PRO A 569 11.37 -2.53 -4.21
C PRO A 569 9.98 -2.05 -3.79
N ASN A 570 9.88 -1.05 -2.91
CA ASN A 570 8.61 -0.53 -2.41
C ASN A 570 7.75 -1.52 -1.58
N SER A 571 8.30 -2.70 -1.17
CA SER A 571 7.58 -3.68 -0.33
C SER A 571 7.80 -3.52 1.18
N ASP A 572 8.68 -2.60 1.59
CA ASP A 572 9.05 -2.44 3.00
C ASP A 572 7.99 -1.65 3.77
N PRO A 573 7.44 -2.20 4.87
CA PRO A 573 6.35 -1.61 5.64
C PRO A 573 6.77 -0.44 6.57
N GLY A 574 7.98 0.09 6.42
CA GLY A 574 8.62 0.90 7.45
C GLY A 574 9.01 2.31 7.00
N PRO A 575 8.78 3.35 7.83
CA PRO A 575 9.42 4.65 7.69
C PRO A 575 10.88 4.62 8.19
N LEU A 576 11.60 3.50 8.02
CA LEU A 576 12.99 3.40 8.48
C LEU A 576 13.87 4.21 7.53
N THR A 577 13.90 5.51 7.84
CA THR A 577 14.92 6.50 7.57
C THR A 577 16.31 5.85 7.49
N ALA A 578 16.71 5.41 6.31
CA ALA A 578 18.14 5.37 6.01
C ALA A 578 18.67 6.81 6.04
N ALA A 579 19.97 6.98 6.28
CA ALA A 579 20.59 8.30 6.20
C ALA A 579 20.71 8.68 4.71
N PRO A 580 20.19 9.83 4.26
CA PRO A 580 20.33 10.24 2.87
C PRO A 580 21.81 10.37 2.47
N PRO A 581 22.19 10.01 1.22
CA PRO A 581 21.37 9.41 0.18
C PRO A 581 21.39 7.87 0.29
N ALA A 582 20.21 7.26 0.40
CA ALA A 582 19.97 5.84 0.17
C ALA A 582 18.74 5.71 -0.76
N GLY A 583 18.57 4.56 -1.41
CA GLY A 583 17.47 4.05 -2.25
C GLY A 583 16.85 4.96 -3.32
N ASP A 584 15.73 4.52 -3.91
CA ASP A 584 14.90 5.34 -4.79
C ASP A 584 13.93 6.20 -3.99
N ALA A 585 13.70 7.45 -4.41
CA ALA A 585 13.02 8.41 -3.54
C ALA A 585 11.55 8.06 -3.22
N ALA A 586 10.98 7.02 -3.87
CA ALA A 586 9.62 6.57 -3.67
C ALA A 586 9.45 5.66 -2.42
N ASN A 587 10.24 4.61 -2.25
CA ASN A 587 10.08 3.66 -1.12
C ASN A 587 10.49 4.26 0.23
N GLU A 588 11.46 5.17 0.22
CA GLU A 588 12.05 5.71 1.46
C GLU A 588 11.45 7.04 1.92
N ASN A 589 10.44 7.54 1.19
CA ASN A 589 9.75 8.78 1.50
C ASN A 589 10.72 9.99 1.57
N TYR A 590 11.55 10.15 0.54
CA TYR A 590 12.44 11.31 0.39
C TYR A 590 11.85 12.38 -0.52
N CYS A 591 12.08 13.63 -0.14
CA CYS A 591 11.57 14.81 -0.80
C CYS A 591 12.70 15.83 -1.01
N VAL A 592 12.52 16.74 -1.97
CA VAL A 592 13.42 17.87 -2.17
C VAL A 592 12.82 19.12 -1.54
N ASN A 593 13.60 19.78 -0.68
CA ASN A 593 13.18 21.05 -0.08
C ASN A 593 13.35 22.24 -1.05
N SER A 594 12.95 23.44 -0.62
CA SER A 594 13.07 24.66 -1.43
C SER A 594 14.51 25.05 -1.79
N ALA A 595 15.52 24.50 -1.12
CA ALA A 595 16.93 24.70 -1.40
C ALA A 595 17.52 23.62 -2.34
N GLY A 596 16.73 22.66 -2.81
CA GLY A 596 17.20 21.57 -3.66
C GLY A 596 17.83 20.40 -2.91
N THR A 597 17.87 20.45 -1.57
CA THR A 597 18.45 19.39 -0.73
C THR A 597 17.46 18.26 -0.51
N ARG A 598 17.95 17.01 -0.57
CA ARG A 598 17.19 15.82 -0.17
C ARG A 598 16.92 15.84 1.34
N VAL A 599 15.65 15.72 1.71
CA VAL A 599 15.17 15.67 3.10
C VAL A 599 14.10 14.59 3.24
N ALA A 600 13.81 14.14 4.46
CA ALA A 600 12.64 13.30 4.69
C ALA A 600 11.36 14.05 4.29
N CYS A 601 10.42 13.36 3.63
CA CYS A 601 9.13 13.93 3.28
C CYS A 601 8.37 14.36 4.55
N PRO A 602 7.56 15.43 4.49
CA PRO A 602 6.74 15.83 5.63
C PRO A 602 5.83 14.68 6.09
N ALA A 603 5.72 14.50 7.41
CA ALA A 603 4.69 13.65 8.00
C ALA A 603 3.38 14.45 8.10
N THR A 604 2.42 14.25 7.20
CA THR A 604 0.95 14.51 7.35
C THR A 604 0.23 14.43 6.00
N VAL A 605 -0.96 13.82 5.88
CA VAL A 605 -2.27 14.30 6.42
C VAL A 605 -2.97 13.27 7.34
N THR A 606 -2.40 12.06 7.47
CA THR A 606 -3.01 10.94 8.22
C THR A 606 -1.98 10.22 9.09
N ALA A 607 -1.20 10.96 9.89
CA ALA A 607 -0.16 10.43 10.79
C ALA A 607 0.97 9.58 10.14
N GLY A 608 1.16 9.68 8.81
CA GLY A 608 2.22 8.98 8.06
C GLY A 608 3.01 9.90 7.13
N TYR A 609 4.15 9.41 6.63
CA TYR A 609 4.98 10.07 5.61
C TYR A 609 4.26 10.10 4.24
N ILE A 610 4.64 11.01 3.37
CA ILE A 610 4.21 10.96 1.96
C ILE A 610 5.15 10.03 1.20
N THR A 611 4.57 9.05 0.50
CA THR A 611 5.24 8.19 -0.49
C THR A 611 5.02 8.77 -1.89
N PRO A 612 5.99 9.47 -2.49
CA PRO A 612 5.82 10.11 -3.79
C PRO A 612 5.47 9.10 -4.89
N GLY A 613 4.49 9.42 -5.73
CA GLY A 613 4.05 8.55 -6.83
C GLY A 613 3.07 7.44 -6.44
N ALA A 614 2.77 7.26 -5.14
CA ALA A 614 1.77 6.28 -4.72
C ALA A 614 0.37 6.57 -5.29
N ILE A 615 -0.35 5.48 -5.58
CA ILE A 615 -1.67 5.55 -6.19
C ILE A 615 -2.73 4.77 -5.41
N VAL A 616 -4.00 5.08 -5.69
CA VAL A 616 -5.15 4.27 -5.27
C VAL A 616 -6.07 4.06 -6.47
N PHE A 617 -6.48 2.82 -6.73
CA PHE A 617 -7.58 2.49 -7.62
C PHE A 617 -8.87 2.45 -6.82
N ALA A 618 -9.79 3.37 -7.11
CA ALA A 618 -11.11 3.42 -6.51
C ALA A 618 -12.15 3.00 -7.55
N ILE A 619 -12.88 1.93 -7.29
CA ILE A 619 -13.96 1.45 -8.16
C ILE A 619 -15.28 1.58 -7.40
N PRO A 620 -16.06 2.66 -7.65
CA PRO A 620 -17.28 2.93 -6.91
C PRO A 620 -18.35 1.87 -7.24
N GLY A 621 -19.26 1.61 -6.29
CA GLY A 621 -20.44 0.79 -6.56
C GLY A 621 -21.55 1.55 -7.29
N GLY A 622 -22.57 0.82 -7.73
CA GLY A 622 -23.74 1.37 -8.45
C GLY A 622 -23.65 1.35 -9.97
N GLY A 623 -22.52 0.93 -10.56
CA GLY A 623 -22.37 0.63 -11.99
C GLY A 623 -22.72 -0.82 -12.36
N SER A 624 -22.86 -1.12 -13.65
CA SER A 624 -23.02 -2.51 -14.12
C SER A 624 -21.68 -3.26 -14.03
N CYS A 625 -21.67 -4.43 -13.38
CA CYS A 625 -20.47 -5.29 -13.19
C CYS A 625 -19.93 -5.97 -14.46
N THR A 626 -19.92 -5.28 -15.60
CA THR A 626 -19.57 -5.87 -16.90
C THR A 626 -18.45 -5.08 -17.57
N PRO A 627 -17.26 -5.70 -17.80
CA PRO A 627 -16.95 -7.13 -17.69
C PRO A 627 -16.44 -7.59 -16.30
N GLY A 628 -16.41 -6.71 -15.31
CA GLY A 628 -15.92 -6.92 -13.94
C GLY A 628 -15.55 -5.55 -13.36
N ALA A 629 -15.35 -5.46 -12.04
CA ALA A 629 -14.83 -4.20 -11.47
C ALA A 629 -13.34 -4.04 -11.86
N LEU A 630 -12.52 -5.03 -11.51
CA LEU A 630 -11.13 -5.18 -11.95
C LEU A 630 -10.96 -6.47 -12.75
N SER A 631 -10.44 -6.37 -13.97
CA SER A 631 -10.18 -7.49 -14.85
C SER A 631 -8.73 -7.50 -15.30
N MET A 632 -7.95 -8.43 -14.75
CA MET A 632 -6.60 -8.75 -15.18
C MET A 632 -6.59 -10.23 -15.58
N SER A 633 -6.21 -10.48 -16.83
CA SER A 633 -5.88 -11.79 -17.39
C SER A 633 -4.45 -11.69 -17.88
N GLY A 634 -3.64 -12.74 -17.67
CA GLY A 634 -2.17 -12.72 -17.75
C GLY A 634 -1.54 -12.48 -19.13
N GLY A 635 -1.97 -11.44 -19.85
CA GLY A 635 -1.34 -10.90 -21.06
C GLY A 635 -0.70 -9.52 -20.86
N GLY A 636 -0.88 -8.89 -19.69
CA GLY A 636 -0.24 -7.63 -19.31
C GLY A 636 0.53 -7.76 -17.99
N ASP A 637 1.60 -6.96 -17.85
CA ASP A 637 2.35 -6.83 -16.61
C ASP A 637 1.90 -5.56 -15.87
N VAL A 638 1.75 -5.65 -14.55
CA VAL A 638 1.32 -4.51 -13.73
C VAL A 638 2.22 -4.42 -12.51
N TYR A 639 2.85 -3.27 -12.32
CA TYR A 639 3.68 -2.99 -11.13
C TYR A 639 3.22 -1.70 -10.49
N ILE A 640 2.42 -1.80 -9.43
CA ILE A 640 1.87 -0.62 -8.79
C ILE A 640 2.04 -0.67 -7.28
N PHE A 641 2.33 0.50 -6.68
CA PHE A 641 2.39 0.66 -5.23
C PHE A 641 1.50 1.79 -4.72
N SER A 642 0.96 1.58 -3.52
CA SER A 642 0.33 2.60 -2.70
C SER A 642 1.31 3.13 -1.64
N GLY A 643 0.84 4.05 -0.80
CA GLY A 643 1.69 4.77 0.13
C GLY A 643 1.01 5.05 1.46
N GLN A 644 1.81 5.45 2.44
CA GLN A 644 1.37 5.73 3.80
C GLN A 644 0.26 6.80 3.86
N GLN A 645 0.28 7.78 2.95
CA GLN A 645 -0.76 8.82 2.87
C GLN A 645 -2.17 8.28 2.58
N TYR A 646 -2.27 7.09 1.97
CA TYR A 646 -3.52 6.40 1.67
C TYR A 646 -3.73 5.18 2.55
N ARG A 647 -2.98 5.07 3.66
CA ARG A 647 -2.94 3.85 4.50
C ARG A 647 -2.60 2.61 3.65
N HIS A 648 -1.79 2.81 2.61
CA HIS A 648 -1.44 1.84 1.57
C HIS A 648 -2.61 1.15 0.89
N LEU A 649 -3.82 1.72 0.88
CA LEU A 649 -4.89 1.20 0.04
C LEU A 649 -4.48 1.29 -1.42
N LEU A 650 -4.38 0.14 -2.09
CA LEU A 650 -4.08 0.08 -3.52
C LEU A 650 -5.36 -0.09 -4.34
N LEU A 651 -6.28 -0.92 -3.86
CA LEU A 651 -7.61 -1.11 -4.45
C LEU A 651 -8.67 -0.82 -3.38
N TYR A 652 -9.62 0.06 -3.71
CA TYR A 652 -10.75 0.43 -2.87
C TYR A 652 -12.06 0.21 -3.61
N GLU A 653 -12.93 -0.61 -3.03
CA GLU A 653 -14.31 -0.83 -3.46
C GLU A 653 -15.23 -0.68 -2.24
N PRO A 654 -16.30 0.14 -2.31
CA PRO A 654 -17.15 0.39 -1.16
C PRO A 654 -17.93 -0.86 -0.73
N GLY A 655 -18.03 -1.07 0.58
CA GLY A 655 -18.85 -2.06 1.26
C GLY A 655 -20.17 -1.52 1.78
N PRO A 656 -20.94 -2.38 2.48
CA PRO A 656 -22.18 -2.02 3.16
C PRO A 656 -22.04 -0.91 4.21
N GLU A 657 -20.86 -0.77 4.81
CA GLU A 657 -20.57 0.16 5.89
C GLU A 657 -20.17 1.56 5.41
N GLN A 658 -19.92 1.76 4.10
CA GLN A 658 -19.53 3.05 3.52
C GLN A 658 -20.67 3.71 2.71
N ALA A 659 -20.60 5.02 2.48
CA ALA A 659 -21.59 5.82 1.76
C ALA A 659 -21.16 6.16 0.32
N PRO A 660 -21.10 5.17 -0.59
CA PRO A 660 -21.97 5.03 -1.79
C PRO A 660 -22.57 3.59 -1.88
N PRO A 661 -23.40 3.19 -2.87
CA PRO A 661 -23.90 1.81 -2.92
C PRO A 661 -22.73 0.80 -2.94
N PRO A 662 -22.83 -0.36 -2.24
CA PRO A 662 -21.77 -1.35 -2.20
C PRO A 662 -21.40 -1.86 -3.60
N ASN A 663 -20.11 -2.12 -3.81
CA ASN A 663 -19.63 -2.77 -5.00
C ASN A 663 -19.60 -4.29 -4.77
N THR A 664 -20.46 -5.02 -5.47
CA THR A 664 -20.60 -6.47 -5.37
C THR A 664 -19.99 -7.20 -6.57
N CYS A 665 -19.16 -6.52 -7.36
CA CYS A 665 -18.64 -7.08 -8.60
C CYS A 665 -17.59 -8.18 -8.33
N ALA A 666 -17.35 -8.98 -9.37
CA ALA A 666 -16.27 -9.95 -9.35
C ALA A 666 -14.99 -9.30 -9.90
N ASN A 667 -13.90 -9.52 -9.19
CA ASN A 667 -12.56 -9.10 -9.55
C ASN A 667 -11.73 -10.31 -9.98
N SER A 668 -10.98 -10.15 -11.06
CA SER A 668 -9.99 -11.12 -11.52
C SER A 668 -8.63 -10.45 -11.49
N VAL A 669 -7.70 -11.04 -10.73
CA VAL A 669 -6.31 -10.61 -10.66
C VAL A 669 -5.43 -11.77 -11.07
N ALA A 670 -4.91 -11.71 -12.28
CA ALA A 670 -3.94 -12.66 -12.79
C ALA A 670 -2.59 -11.98 -12.96
N GLY A 671 -1.52 -12.64 -12.50
CA GLY A 671 -0.15 -12.18 -12.72
C GLY A 671 0.45 -12.76 -14.00
N HIS A 672 1.21 -11.94 -14.74
CA HIS A 672 2.10 -12.41 -15.80
C HIS A 672 3.57 -12.30 -15.31
N GLY A 673 4.53 -11.96 -16.16
CA GLY A 673 5.97 -12.08 -15.90
C GLY A 673 6.46 -11.21 -14.74
N VAL A 674 5.96 -9.97 -14.63
CA VAL A 674 6.45 -8.98 -13.64
C VAL A 674 5.29 -8.30 -12.88
N THR A 675 4.22 -9.04 -12.59
CA THR A 675 3.08 -8.46 -11.86
C THR A 675 3.36 -8.34 -10.35
N SER A 676 3.38 -7.12 -9.83
CA SER A 676 3.47 -6.79 -8.41
C SER A 676 2.45 -5.72 -8.02
N LEU A 677 1.65 -6.02 -6.99
CA LEU A 677 0.59 -5.14 -6.49
C LEU A 677 0.88 -4.86 -5.02
N LEU A 678 1.50 -3.71 -4.75
CA LEU A 678 2.04 -3.32 -3.46
C LEU A 678 1.06 -2.37 -2.74
N GLY A 679 0.02 -2.93 -2.13
CA GLY A 679 -0.80 -2.30 -1.11
C GLY A 679 -2.01 -3.17 -0.73
N ILE A 680 -2.88 -2.64 0.12
CA ILE A 680 -4.09 -3.31 0.60
C ILE A 680 -5.16 -3.35 -0.49
N PHE A 681 -5.76 -4.52 -0.66
CA PHE A 681 -6.98 -4.69 -1.42
C PHE A 681 -8.16 -4.64 -0.47
N TYR A 682 -8.97 -3.59 -0.56
CA TYR A 682 -10.13 -3.38 0.28
C TYR A 682 -11.42 -3.43 -0.55
N MET A 683 -12.13 -4.56 -0.46
CA MET A 683 -13.35 -4.83 -1.22
C MET A 683 -14.38 -5.64 -0.41
N PRO A 684 -14.86 -5.11 0.72
CA PRO A 684 -15.70 -5.84 1.69
C PRO A 684 -16.98 -6.48 1.13
N ALA A 685 -17.56 -5.96 0.03
CA ALA A 685 -18.74 -6.53 -0.64
C ALA A 685 -18.43 -7.34 -1.91
N ALA A 686 -17.19 -7.30 -2.39
CA ALA A 686 -16.80 -7.83 -3.69
C ALA A 686 -16.02 -9.14 -3.56
N SER A 687 -16.01 -9.92 -4.64
CA SER A 687 -15.24 -11.17 -4.69
C SER A 687 -13.98 -11.00 -5.51
N VAL A 688 -12.90 -11.70 -5.15
CA VAL A 688 -11.65 -11.70 -5.93
C VAL A 688 -11.20 -13.11 -6.27
N THR A 689 -10.78 -13.30 -7.52
CA THR A 689 -10.04 -14.47 -7.95
C THR A 689 -8.61 -14.07 -8.24
N ILE A 690 -7.67 -14.59 -7.45
CA ILE A 690 -6.23 -14.39 -7.62
C ILE A 690 -5.70 -15.62 -8.36
N THR A 691 -5.17 -15.41 -9.57
CA THR A 691 -4.62 -16.48 -10.41
C THR A 691 -3.10 -16.35 -10.53
N GLY A 692 -2.38 -17.37 -10.07
CA GLY A 692 -0.95 -17.54 -10.36
C GLY A 692 -0.75 -18.06 -11.77
N SER A 693 0.00 -17.33 -12.61
CA SER A 693 0.29 -17.77 -13.98
C SER A 693 1.71 -17.51 -14.50
N SER A 694 2.73 -17.37 -13.64
CA SER A 694 4.10 -17.14 -14.13
C SER A 694 5.20 -17.92 -13.40
N GLY A 695 6.35 -18.06 -14.09
CA GLY A 695 7.61 -18.61 -13.57
C GLY A 695 8.43 -17.62 -12.72
N TYR A 696 7.85 -16.47 -12.37
CA TYR A 696 8.41 -15.43 -11.50
C TYR A 696 7.34 -15.01 -10.47
N LEU A 697 7.75 -14.63 -9.26
CA LEU A 697 6.85 -14.39 -8.12
C LEU A 697 5.80 -13.30 -8.45
N SER A 698 4.51 -13.68 -8.54
CA SER A 698 3.40 -12.71 -8.57
C SER A 698 3.07 -12.36 -7.12
N THR A 699 3.36 -11.13 -6.70
CA THR A 699 3.22 -10.72 -5.29
C THR A 699 2.09 -9.70 -5.12
N ILE A 700 1.15 -10.01 -4.23
CA ILE A 700 0.23 -9.03 -3.65
C ILE A 700 0.75 -8.71 -2.25
N ALA A 701 1.44 -7.60 -2.10
CA ALA A 701 2.01 -7.16 -0.83
C ALA A 701 1.12 -6.09 -0.22
N GLY A 702 0.66 -6.25 1.01
CA GLY A 702 -0.26 -5.33 1.70
C GLY A 702 -1.48 -6.03 2.30
N GLY A 703 -1.87 -7.17 1.75
CA GLY A 703 -2.98 -8.01 2.23
C GLY A 703 -4.30 -7.76 1.51
N VAL A 704 -5.25 -8.69 1.70
CA VAL A 704 -6.53 -8.72 0.99
C VAL A 704 -7.69 -8.78 1.98
N ILE A 705 -8.61 -7.81 1.91
CA ILE A 705 -9.88 -7.79 2.63
C ILE A 705 -11.00 -7.82 1.60
N CYS A 706 -11.77 -8.91 1.54
CA CYS A 706 -12.83 -9.09 0.54
C CYS A 706 -14.04 -9.85 1.08
N TRP A 707 -15.14 -9.87 0.32
CA TRP A 707 -16.30 -10.71 0.66
C TRP A 707 -15.94 -12.20 0.54
N THR A 708 -15.47 -12.61 -0.64
CA THR A 708 -14.97 -13.98 -0.89
C THR A 708 -13.68 -13.95 -1.70
N ALA A 709 -12.78 -14.90 -1.45
CA ALA A 709 -11.54 -15.06 -2.19
C ALA A 709 -11.43 -16.45 -2.82
N THR A 710 -10.99 -16.50 -4.07
CA THR A 710 -10.48 -17.73 -4.70
C THR A 710 -9.02 -17.53 -5.07
N ILE A 711 -8.16 -18.45 -4.64
CA ILE A 711 -6.79 -18.56 -5.09
C ILE A 711 -6.71 -19.76 -6.04
N ASN A 712 -6.25 -19.51 -7.25
CA ASN A 712 -6.21 -20.48 -8.34
C ASN A 712 -4.89 -20.37 -9.11
N GLY A 713 -4.58 -21.36 -9.94
CA GLY A 713 -3.44 -21.29 -10.84
C GLY A 713 -2.62 -22.57 -10.92
N ASN A 714 -1.54 -22.46 -11.67
CA ASN A 714 -0.47 -23.45 -11.82
C ASN A 714 0.92 -22.86 -11.53
N GLY A 715 0.98 -21.69 -10.89
CA GLY A 715 2.19 -20.95 -10.58
C GLY A 715 2.49 -20.90 -9.08
N SER A 716 3.30 -19.93 -8.66
CA SER A 716 3.49 -19.58 -7.25
C SER A 716 3.06 -18.14 -6.99
N VAL A 717 1.96 -17.98 -6.26
CA VAL A 717 1.46 -16.71 -5.71
C VAL A 717 2.07 -16.47 -4.34
N SER A 718 2.49 -15.22 -4.09
CA SER A 718 2.83 -14.75 -2.75
C SER A 718 1.87 -13.65 -2.31
N ILE A 719 1.26 -13.84 -1.15
CA ILE A 719 0.42 -12.82 -0.50
C ILE A 719 1.10 -12.44 0.79
N VAL A 720 1.46 -11.18 0.95
CA VAL A 720 2.21 -10.69 2.10
C VAL A 720 1.35 -9.70 2.87
N GLY A 721 1.00 -10.00 4.11
CA GLY A 721 0.38 -9.06 5.03
C GLY A 721 1.41 -8.03 5.52
N ASP A 722 1.05 -6.76 5.45
CA ASP A 722 1.89 -5.67 5.98
C ASP A 722 1.72 -5.57 7.51
N PRO A 723 2.80 -5.71 8.32
CA PRO A 723 2.74 -5.65 9.78
C PRO A 723 2.55 -4.24 10.36
N SER A 724 2.83 -3.19 9.58
CA SER A 724 2.61 -1.78 9.95
C SER A 724 1.16 -1.33 9.73
N LEU A 725 0.46 -2.03 8.83
CA LEU A 725 -0.92 -1.74 8.51
C LEU A 725 -1.82 -2.71 9.26
N GLY A 726 -2.59 -2.17 10.20
CA GLY A 726 -3.66 -2.92 10.86
C GLY A 726 -4.71 -3.35 9.83
N THR A 727 -4.48 -4.46 9.14
CA THR A 727 -5.50 -5.19 8.38
C THR A 727 -6.56 -5.78 9.33
N TRP A 728 -6.25 -5.81 10.62
CA TRP A 728 -7.20 -5.90 11.72
C TRP A 728 -7.91 -4.56 11.97
N PRO A 729 -9.22 -4.51 12.33
CA PRO A 729 -9.84 -3.25 12.73
C PRO A 729 -8.93 -2.52 13.72
N PRO A 730 -8.65 -1.21 13.51
CA PRO A 730 -7.60 -0.48 14.19
C PRO A 730 -7.87 -0.43 15.68
N ALA A 731 -7.27 -1.37 16.42
CA ALA A 731 -7.22 -1.51 17.86
C ALA A 731 -8.55 -1.62 18.62
N VAL A 732 -9.61 -1.02 18.09
CA VAL A 732 -10.88 -0.83 18.74
C VAL A 732 -11.92 -0.42 17.69
N HIS A 733 -12.81 -1.33 17.33
CA HIS A 733 -13.95 -1.02 16.48
C HIS A 733 -15.24 -1.13 17.28
N LEU A 734 -16.01 -0.06 17.32
CA LEU A 734 -17.33 -0.02 17.94
C LEU A 734 -18.36 -0.62 16.99
N THR A 735 -18.93 -1.76 17.35
CA THR A 735 -20.17 -2.26 16.76
C THR A 735 -21.31 -1.83 17.66
N GLN A 736 -22.18 -0.94 17.17
CA GLN A 736 -23.43 -0.55 17.84
C GLN A 736 -24.57 -1.49 17.50
#